data_AF-A0A427XQ70-F1
#
_entry.id   AF-A0A427XQ70-F1
#
_cell.length_a   1.000
_cell.length_b   1.000
_cell.length_c   1.000
_cell.angle_alpha   90.00
_cell.angle_beta   90.00
_cell.angle_gamma   90.00
#
_symmetry.space_group_name_H-M   'P 1'
#
loop_
_entity.id
_entity.type
_entity.pdbx_description
1 polymer ?
#
loop_
_entity_poly.entity_id
_entity_poly.type
_entity_poly.pdbx_seq_one_letter_code
_entity_poly.pdbx_strand_id
1 'polypeptide(L)'
;MYDDQANERKVQNLDRLVYSSDIGAATYPENARAAAVQLDDIAAVLRDPSTRETFGGTDLPSVLVKIVNTPLPAVDAANYGPHLQVLEQVGRVAANLVADCDVNRDRLATAGEGGYPLPTLQLITKRPLLPLQALRPLVASLLNLTVERHGPSVAALSSHDNLVAVMTLAGAVHTPGAWAEDDADARSGVAAWLWTIADNLIDESSAPEYSLSAADVRLFLPPLQCAAPREAPVDDDGDCFSTDLTLLTHATRVLERFNAADKLDHKEIMGDTAAMEQMLDFVELALIPSWVEVDDDEPGDSEKTLGVAKASIARTVVSLLAEAGDVAPTWVWERVQAWLDMNDRADLVACALLSYGNRARSDAAAKTLVSEPGLVARLVKLLVPGTPVIVQHALLGLLRNLSIPADNKRILGAAGVVEGVVALDPWCSARDPVGSVQGGAIGVIKNLVREPVAANDADKAANSVRFLAPVVDAVAAAASITEINDNDDGILSASASASVATPAPGPEALHAMIARTNDPALAMEGTRVWAAAIRALASVPLATATAAQRTAWSRVSSARVLADLARMLVAGEQHIVLVNEGVVALSLLAAFGSGSGSDGDGDGDSSSAAAIDAALMQPQAVTTKARVEDAEVETGSTRRGADVLARVLAPRADRPVAAEVQAGAVTLVRLLNGGAVRGVCAREIALAGDEGRSVAAGAAELAVLATAKDKTTEAQQ
;
A
#
# COMPACT_ATOMS: atom_id res chain seq x y z
N MET A 1 22.36 -26.79 -46.02
CA MET A 1 21.86 -25.62 -46.79
C MET A 1 20.48 -25.99 -47.27
N TYR A 2 19.44 -25.47 -46.63
CA TYR A 2 18.09 -25.57 -47.18
C TYR A 2 18.07 -24.76 -48.49
N ASP A 3 17.41 -25.31 -49.51
CA ASP A 3 17.32 -24.67 -50.82
C ASP A 3 16.26 -23.55 -50.75
N ASP A 4 16.70 -22.31 -50.56
CA ASP A 4 15.83 -21.13 -50.50
C ASP A 4 14.92 -21.03 -51.74
N GLN A 5 15.37 -21.50 -52.91
CA GLN A 5 14.53 -21.54 -54.12
C GLN A 5 13.42 -22.59 -54.03
N ALA A 6 13.64 -23.69 -53.31
CA ALA A 6 12.61 -24.71 -53.10
C ALA A 6 11.51 -24.19 -52.15
N ASN A 7 11.89 -23.46 -51.10
CA ASN A 7 10.94 -22.82 -50.17
C ASN A 7 10.10 -21.76 -50.90
N GLU A 8 10.75 -20.91 -51.69
CA GLU A 8 10.09 -19.89 -52.51
C GLU A 8 9.08 -20.51 -53.50
N ARG A 9 9.44 -21.60 -54.18
CA ARG A 9 8.51 -22.32 -55.08
C ARG A 9 7.31 -22.90 -54.35
N LYS A 10 7.50 -23.42 -53.13
CA LYS A 10 6.38 -23.89 -52.30
C LYS A 10 5.42 -22.74 -52.00
N VAL A 11 5.94 -21.60 -51.55
CA VAL A 11 5.12 -20.42 -51.21
C VAL A 11 4.37 -19.86 -52.42
N GLN A 12 5.02 -19.79 -53.59
CA GLN A 12 4.37 -19.37 -54.83
C GLN A 12 3.27 -20.33 -55.28
N ASN A 13 3.46 -21.64 -55.11
CA ASN A 13 2.41 -22.62 -55.38
C ASN A 13 1.22 -22.48 -54.42
N LEU A 14 1.50 -22.23 -53.14
CA LEU A 14 0.47 -21.99 -52.14
C LEU A 14 -0.36 -20.75 -52.47
N ASP A 15 0.27 -19.62 -52.81
CA ASP A 15 -0.43 -18.39 -53.21
C ASP A 15 -1.35 -18.65 -54.42
N ARG A 16 -0.89 -19.45 -55.41
CA ARG A 16 -1.72 -19.85 -56.55
C ARG A 16 -2.91 -20.73 -56.17
N LEU A 17 -2.73 -21.67 -55.26
CA LEU A 17 -3.80 -22.56 -54.80
C LEU A 17 -4.90 -21.79 -54.07
N VAL A 18 -4.55 -20.71 -53.37
CA VAL A 18 -5.53 -19.91 -52.63
C VAL A 18 -6.13 -18.76 -53.46
N TYR A 19 -5.36 -18.14 -54.38
CA TYR A 19 -5.72 -16.86 -55.01
C TYR A 19 -5.61 -16.78 -56.54
N SER A 20 -5.48 -17.89 -57.27
CA SER A 20 -5.51 -17.82 -58.74
C SER A 20 -6.82 -17.17 -59.24
N SER A 21 -6.71 -16.26 -60.21
CA SER A 21 -7.84 -15.59 -60.87
C SER A 21 -8.84 -16.55 -61.53
N ASP A 22 -8.43 -17.80 -61.72
CA ASP A 22 -9.22 -18.88 -62.34
C ASP A 22 -9.96 -19.77 -61.31
N ILE A 23 -9.87 -19.45 -60.01
CA ILE A 23 -10.55 -20.22 -58.95
C ILE A 23 -12.04 -19.85 -58.92
N GLY A 24 -12.84 -20.59 -59.69
CA GLY A 24 -14.29 -20.56 -59.57
C GLY A 24 -14.77 -21.23 -58.26
N ALA A 25 -15.99 -20.91 -57.82
CA ALA A 25 -16.58 -21.47 -56.61
C ALA A 25 -16.61 -23.02 -56.59
N ALA A 26 -16.62 -23.65 -57.76
CA ALA A 26 -16.65 -25.11 -57.92
C ALA A 26 -15.29 -25.80 -57.73
N THR A 27 -14.17 -25.12 -57.99
CA THR A 27 -12.81 -25.70 -57.87
C THR A 27 -12.14 -25.37 -56.54
N TYR A 28 -12.68 -24.39 -55.80
CA TYR A 28 -12.16 -23.98 -54.50
C TYR A 28 -12.03 -25.11 -53.46
N PRO A 29 -12.99 -26.06 -53.28
CA PRO A 29 -12.83 -27.16 -52.33
C PRO A 29 -11.55 -27.98 -52.52
N GLU A 30 -11.22 -28.31 -53.78
CA GLU A 30 -10.07 -29.13 -54.11
C GLU A 30 -8.77 -28.35 -53.91
N ASN A 31 -8.76 -27.09 -54.34
CA ASN A 31 -7.64 -26.19 -54.14
C ASN A 31 -7.37 -25.91 -52.66
N ALA A 32 -8.41 -25.72 -51.85
CA ALA A 32 -8.29 -25.53 -50.40
C ALA A 32 -7.72 -26.77 -49.72
N ARG A 33 -8.16 -27.99 -50.11
CA ARG A 33 -7.54 -29.23 -49.59
C ARG A 33 -6.08 -29.35 -49.98
N ALA A 34 -5.73 -29.03 -51.23
CA ALA A 34 -4.34 -29.04 -51.69
C ALA A 34 -3.48 -28.00 -50.93
N ALA A 35 -4.03 -26.80 -50.69
CA ALA A 35 -3.38 -25.76 -49.89
C ALA A 35 -3.18 -26.21 -48.44
N ALA A 36 -4.18 -26.85 -47.82
CA ALA A 36 -4.08 -27.38 -46.47
C ALA A 36 -2.97 -28.44 -46.35
N VAL A 37 -2.89 -29.39 -47.30
CA VAL A 37 -1.80 -30.39 -47.35
C VAL A 37 -0.43 -29.71 -47.43
N GLN A 38 -0.30 -28.71 -48.31
CA GLN A 38 0.96 -28.00 -48.47
C GLN A 38 1.34 -27.16 -47.24
N LEU A 39 0.37 -26.54 -46.57
CA LEU A 39 0.58 -25.83 -45.31
C LEU A 39 0.99 -26.78 -44.18
N ASP A 40 0.42 -27.99 -44.10
CA ASP A 40 0.82 -29.01 -43.12
C ASP A 40 2.28 -29.43 -43.34
N ASP A 41 2.68 -29.66 -44.60
CA ASP A 41 4.07 -29.94 -44.96
C ASP A 41 5.02 -28.81 -44.50
N ILE A 42 4.62 -27.54 -44.71
CA ILE A 42 5.39 -26.37 -44.25
C ILE A 42 5.45 -26.33 -42.72
N ALA A 43 4.32 -26.53 -42.04
CA ALA A 43 4.24 -26.53 -40.57
C ALA A 43 5.15 -27.60 -39.96
N ALA A 44 5.23 -28.79 -40.59
CA ALA A 44 6.11 -29.87 -40.16
C ALA A 44 7.59 -29.49 -40.29
N VAL A 45 7.97 -28.82 -41.39
CA VAL A 45 9.35 -28.34 -41.60
C VAL A 45 9.72 -27.26 -40.58
N LEU A 46 8.83 -26.31 -40.30
CA LEU A 46 9.06 -25.20 -39.37
C LEU A 46 9.24 -25.62 -37.89
N ARG A 47 9.00 -26.90 -37.57
CA ARG A 47 9.38 -27.45 -36.25
C ARG A 47 10.89 -27.43 -36.05
N ASP A 48 11.68 -27.52 -37.12
CA ASP A 48 13.13 -27.31 -37.11
C ASP A 48 13.44 -25.80 -37.06
N PRO A 49 13.99 -25.26 -35.95
CA PRO A 49 14.28 -23.84 -35.82
C PRO A 49 15.18 -23.29 -36.93
N SER A 50 16.06 -24.11 -37.50
CA SER A 50 17.00 -23.69 -38.55
C SER A 50 16.32 -23.32 -39.88
N THR A 51 15.03 -23.62 -40.03
CA THR A 51 14.24 -23.34 -41.24
C THR A 51 13.36 -22.10 -41.11
N ARG A 52 13.15 -21.58 -39.89
CA ARG A 52 12.18 -20.53 -39.63
C ARG A 52 12.53 -19.25 -40.38
N GLU A 53 13.76 -18.74 -40.23
CA GLU A 53 14.17 -17.48 -40.86
C GLU A 53 14.15 -17.53 -42.39
N THR A 54 14.49 -18.68 -42.99
CA THR A 54 14.51 -18.85 -44.45
C THR A 54 13.09 -18.84 -45.02
N PHE A 55 12.14 -19.54 -44.39
CA PHE A 55 10.73 -19.45 -44.75
C PHE A 55 10.13 -18.08 -44.48
N GLY A 56 10.47 -17.44 -43.36
CA GLY A 56 9.98 -16.11 -43.04
C GLY A 56 10.50 -15.04 -44.00
N GLY A 57 11.65 -15.27 -44.63
CA GLY A 57 12.22 -14.38 -45.65
C GLY A 57 11.55 -14.47 -47.03
N THR A 58 10.63 -15.43 -47.23
CA THR A 58 9.82 -15.56 -48.45
C THR A 58 8.52 -14.74 -48.33
N ASP A 59 7.66 -14.81 -49.35
CA ASP A 59 6.30 -14.23 -49.31
C ASP A 59 5.32 -14.95 -48.35
N LEU A 60 5.75 -16.00 -47.63
CA LEU A 60 4.89 -16.79 -46.75
C LEU A 60 4.11 -15.92 -45.74
N PRO A 61 4.71 -14.98 -44.99
CA PRO A 61 3.96 -14.10 -44.10
C PRO A 61 2.81 -13.37 -44.79
N SER A 62 3.06 -12.81 -45.98
CA SER A 62 2.03 -12.11 -46.76
C SER A 62 0.92 -13.04 -47.23
N VAL A 63 1.25 -14.28 -47.64
CA VAL A 63 0.26 -15.30 -48.03
C VAL A 63 -0.63 -15.68 -46.85
N LEU A 64 -0.06 -15.86 -45.65
CA LEU A 64 -0.84 -16.15 -44.43
C LEU A 64 -1.81 -15.01 -44.10
N VAL A 65 -1.36 -13.75 -44.21
CA VAL A 65 -2.20 -12.56 -44.01
C VAL A 65 -3.35 -12.50 -45.00
N LYS A 66 -3.10 -12.81 -46.29
CA LYS A 66 -4.19 -12.89 -47.28
C LYS A 66 -5.22 -13.95 -46.87
N ILE A 67 -4.78 -15.14 -46.45
CA ILE A 67 -5.66 -16.25 -46.09
C ILE A 67 -6.60 -15.87 -44.95
N VAL A 68 -6.08 -15.32 -43.85
CA VAL A 68 -6.92 -14.93 -42.70
C VAL A 68 -7.87 -13.77 -43.00
N ASN A 69 -7.53 -12.93 -43.99
CA ASN A 69 -8.41 -11.87 -44.49
C ASN A 69 -9.49 -12.36 -45.46
N THR A 70 -9.42 -13.62 -45.90
CA THR A 70 -10.43 -14.18 -46.82
C THR A 70 -11.74 -14.39 -46.08
N PRO A 71 -12.88 -13.91 -46.60
CA PRO A 71 -14.17 -14.10 -45.95
C PRO A 71 -14.48 -15.58 -45.73
N LEU A 72 -14.92 -15.92 -44.52
CA LEU A 72 -15.40 -17.26 -44.20
C LEU A 72 -16.56 -17.65 -45.12
N PRO A 73 -16.53 -18.83 -45.75
CA PRO A 73 -17.70 -19.37 -46.43
C PRO A 73 -18.87 -19.53 -45.46
N ALA A 74 -20.11 -19.53 -45.99
CA ALA A 74 -21.28 -19.88 -45.19
C ALA A 74 -21.13 -21.30 -44.61
N VAL A 75 -21.62 -21.54 -43.40
CA VAL A 75 -21.42 -22.80 -42.66
C VAL A 75 -21.92 -24.04 -43.42
N ASP A 76 -22.97 -23.86 -44.22
CA ASP A 76 -23.58 -24.89 -45.06
C ASP A 76 -22.95 -25.01 -46.46
N ALA A 77 -22.02 -24.13 -46.82
CA ALA A 77 -21.35 -24.16 -48.11
C ALA A 77 -20.35 -25.33 -48.20
N ALA A 78 -20.28 -25.98 -49.37
CA ALA A 78 -19.34 -27.07 -49.64
C ALA A 78 -17.86 -26.69 -49.41
N ASN A 79 -17.56 -25.38 -49.41
CA ASN A 79 -16.22 -24.83 -49.24
C ASN A 79 -15.85 -24.59 -47.77
N TYR A 80 -16.81 -24.65 -46.84
CA TYR A 80 -16.59 -24.32 -45.42
C TYR A 80 -15.60 -25.28 -44.75
N GLY A 81 -15.85 -26.59 -44.82
CA GLY A 81 -14.97 -27.61 -44.26
C GLY A 81 -13.52 -27.53 -44.79
N PRO A 82 -13.30 -27.53 -46.13
CA PRO A 82 -11.96 -27.33 -46.70
C PRO A 82 -11.30 -26.02 -46.27
N HIS A 83 -12.06 -24.93 -46.13
CA HIS A 83 -11.51 -23.66 -45.66
C HIS A 83 -11.08 -23.72 -44.19
N LEU A 84 -11.83 -24.41 -43.32
CA LEU A 84 -11.43 -24.63 -41.93
C LEU A 84 -10.12 -25.42 -41.83
N GLN A 85 -9.91 -26.42 -42.70
CA GLN A 85 -8.63 -27.16 -42.76
C GLN A 85 -7.47 -26.23 -43.15
N VAL A 86 -7.68 -25.30 -44.09
CA VAL A 86 -6.68 -24.29 -44.43
C VAL A 86 -6.38 -23.41 -43.21
N LEU A 87 -7.40 -22.90 -42.51
CA LEU A 87 -7.22 -22.04 -41.34
C LEU A 87 -6.49 -22.73 -40.18
N GLU A 88 -6.80 -24.01 -39.92
CA GLU A 88 -6.07 -24.84 -38.97
C GLU A 88 -4.57 -24.85 -39.30
N GLN A 89 -4.23 -25.15 -40.56
CA GLN A 89 -2.83 -25.22 -40.97
C GLN A 89 -2.16 -23.85 -41.02
N VAL A 90 -2.88 -22.77 -41.36
CA VAL A 90 -2.38 -21.39 -41.27
C VAL A 90 -1.95 -21.06 -39.84
N GLY A 91 -2.78 -21.37 -38.84
CA GLY A 91 -2.43 -21.16 -37.44
C GLY A 91 -1.18 -21.96 -37.03
N ARG A 92 -1.08 -23.24 -37.45
CA ARG A 92 0.09 -24.09 -37.17
C ARG A 92 1.37 -23.56 -37.83
N VAL A 93 1.29 -23.14 -39.09
CA VAL A 93 2.41 -22.53 -39.81
C VAL A 93 2.84 -21.24 -39.12
N ALA A 94 1.90 -20.33 -38.82
CA ALA A 94 2.19 -19.06 -38.17
C ALA A 94 2.82 -19.26 -36.78
N ALA A 95 2.25 -20.14 -35.95
CA ALA A 95 2.78 -20.44 -34.62
C ALA A 95 4.22 -20.99 -34.68
N ASN A 96 4.52 -21.91 -35.59
CA ASN A 96 5.86 -22.47 -35.74
C ASN A 96 6.85 -21.50 -36.40
N LEU A 97 6.38 -20.64 -37.30
CA LEU A 97 7.20 -19.65 -38.01
C LEU A 97 7.82 -18.63 -37.06
N VAL A 98 7.06 -18.23 -36.04
CA VAL A 98 7.43 -17.16 -35.11
C VAL A 98 7.92 -17.65 -33.74
N ALA A 99 7.83 -18.97 -33.48
CA ALA A 99 8.38 -19.57 -32.27
C ALA A 99 9.87 -19.24 -32.14
N ASP A 100 10.25 -18.63 -31.01
CA ASP A 100 11.61 -18.21 -30.66
C ASP A 100 12.35 -17.44 -31.79
N CYS A 101 11.62 -16.67 -32.60
CA CYS A 101 12.17 -16.01 -33.79
C CYS A 101 11.60 -14.59 -33.96
N ASP A 102 12.23 -13.61 -33.31
CA ASP A 102 11.84 -12.19 -33.38
C ASP A 102 11.81 -11.65 -34.81
N VAL A 103 12.81 -12.00 -35.63
CA VAL A 103 12.87 -11.56 -37.03
C VAL A 103 11.61 -11.95 -37.79
N ASN A 104 11.06 -13.14 -37.50
CA ASN A 104 9.81 -13.57 -38.12
C ASN A 104 8.57 -13.01 -37.43
N ARG A 105 8.61 -12.75 -36.12
CA ARG A 105 7.55 -11.98 -35.45
C ARG A 105 7.40 -10.59 -36.09
N ASP A 106 8.51 -9.88 -36.33
CA ASP A 106 8.55 -8.59 -37.04
C ASP A 106 7.94 -8.69 -38.44
N ARG A 107 8.42 -9.67 -39.23
CA ARG A 107 7.94 -9.88 -40.60
C ARG A 107 6.46 -10.21 -40.64
N LEU A 108 5.97 -11.07 -39.75
CA LEU A 108 4.56 -11.48 -39.72
C LEU A 108 3.66 -10.37 -39.16
N ALA A 109 4.13 -9.58 -38.19
CA ALA A 109 3.42 -8.42 -37.65
C ALA A 109 3.25 -7.30 -38.69
N THR A 110 4.19 -7.17 -39.64
CA THR A 110 4.21 -6.11 -40.66
C THR A 110 3.87 -6.59 -42.07
N ALA A 111 3.55 -7.87 -42.24
CA ALA A 111 3.24 -8.46 -43.55
C ALA A 111 1.89 -7.99 -44.10
N GLY A 112 1.83 -7.80 -45.42
CA GLY A 112 0.60 -7.44 -46.13
C GLY A 112 -0.05 -6.16 -45.62
N GLU A 113 -1.33 -5.98 -45.95
CA GLU A 113 -2.13 -4.86 -45.45
C GLU A 113 -2.69 -5.22 -44.06
N GLY A 114 -2.21 -4.53 -43.02
CA GLY A 114 -2.70 -4.68 -41.64
C GLY A 114 -1.98 -5.68 -40.74
N GLY A 115 -0.96 -6.39 -41.25
CA GLY A 115 -0.24 -7.40 -40.46
C GLY A 115 -1.06 -8.66 -40.20
N TYR A 116 -0.43 -9.73 -39.73
CA TYR A 116 -1.16 -10.96 -39.34
C TYR A 116 -1.95 -10.87 -38.02
N PRO A 117 -1.48 -10.19 -36.96
CA PRO A 117 -2.11 -10.28 -35.64
C PRO A 117 -3.58 -9.81 -35.63
N LEU A 118 -3.84 -8.62 -36.16
CA LEU A 118 -5.16 -7.99 -36.08
C LEU A 118 -6.23 -8.73 -36.91
N PRO A 119 -6.00 -9.06 -38.20
CA PRO A 119 -6.95 -9.88 -38.97
C PRO A 119 -7.24 -11.24 -38.34
N THR A 120 -6.22 -11.87 -37.74
CA THR A 120 -6.40 -13.17 -37.07
C THR A 120 -7.28 -13.02 -35.84
N LEU A 121 -7.07 -11.99 -35.00
CA LEU A 121 -7.95 -11.69 -33.87
C LEU A 121 -9.40 -11.43 -34.33
N GLN A 122 -9.57 -10.61 -35.36
CA GLN A 122 -10.88 -10.32 -35.95
C GLN A 122 -11.57 -11.56 -36.51
N LEU A 123 -10.80 -12.52 -37.04
CA LEU A 123 -11.33 -13.78 -37.55
C LEU A 123 -11.83 -14.69 -36.40
N ILE A 124 -11.02 -14.89 -35.37
CA ILE A 124 -11.34 -15.83 -34.27
C ILE A 124 -12.44 -15.32 -33.34
N THR A 125 -12.71 -14.01 -33.34
CA THR A 125 -13.75 -13.37 -32.51
C THR A 125 -15.11 -13.28 -33.21
N LYS A 126 -15.19 -13.63 -34.51
CA LYS A 126 -16.46 -13.66 -35.26
C LYS A 126 -17.43 -14.70 -34.69
N ARG A 127 -18.73 -14.42 -34.83
CA ARG A 127 -19.82 -15.31 -34.43
C ARG A 127 -20.55 -15.86 -35.66
N PRO A 128 -20.91 -17.16 -35.69
CA PRO A 128 -20.60 -18.20 -34.69
C PRO A 128 -19.09 -18.47 -34.61
N LEU A 129 -18.63 -18.95 -33.45
CA LEU A 129 -17.20 -19.24 -33.22
C LEU A 129 -16.69 -20.31 -34.19
N LEU A 130 -15.40 -20.22 -34.53
CA LEU A 130 -14.73 -21.29 -35.25
C LEU A 130 -14.71 -22.59 -34.42
N PRO A 131 -14.82 -23.76 -35.06
CA PRO A 131 -14.58 -25.04 -34.37
C PRO A 131 -13.19 -25.08 -33.75
N LEU A 132 -13.07 -25.79 -32.62
CA LEU A 132 -11.85 -25.83 -31.81
C LEU A 132 -10.60 -26.25 -32.63
N GLN A 133 -10.79 -27.15 -33.60
CA GLN A 133 -9.76 -27.60 -34.54
C GLN A 133 -9.08 -26.43 -35.28
N ALA A 134 -9.84 -25.44 -35.75
CA ALA A 134 -9.28 -24.27 -36.43
C ALA A 134 -8.91 -23.15 -35.45
N LEU A 135 -9.69 -22.98 -34.39
CA LEU A 135 -9.49 -21.92 -33.39
C LEU A 135 -8.17 -22.08 -32.63
N ARG A 136 -7.89 -23.29 -32.11
CA ARG A 136 -6.74 -23.58 -31.26
C ARG A 136 -5.39 -23.17 -31.88
N PRO A 137 -5.04 -23.58 -33.11
CA PRO A 137 -3.77 -23.18 -33.71
C PRO A 137 -3.69 -21.69 -34.06
N LEU A 138 -4.82 -21.03 -34.38
CA LEU A 138 -4.85 -19.59 -34.60
C LEU A 138 -4.56 -18.83 -33.30
N VAL A 139 -5.16 -19.24 -32.18
CA VAL A 139 -4.84 -18.68 -30.85
C VAL A 139 -3.39 -18.93 -30.48
N ALA A 140 -2.87 -20.15 -30.70
CA ALA A 140 -1.46 -20.46 -30.44
C ALA A 140 -0.50 -19.56 -31.24
N SER A 141 -0.87 -19.19 -32.48
CA SER A 141 -0.07 -18.26 -33.28
C SER A 141 -0.05 -16.84 -32.70
N LEU A 142 -1.18 -16.35 -32.18
CA LEU A 142 -1.25 -15.05 -31.49
C LEU A 142 -0.50 -15.07 -30.16
N LEU A 143 -0.54 -16.20 -29.43
CA LEU A 143 0.24 -16.37 -28.21
C LEU A 143 1.73 -16.23 -28.52
N ASN A 144 2.26 -17.00 -29.48
CA ASN A 144 3.69 -16.94 -29.84
C ASN A 144 4.11 -15.57 -30.40
N LEU A 145 3.19 -14.84 -31.04
CA LEU A 145 3.42 -13.47 -31.48
C LEU A 145 3.52 -12.46 -30.33
N THR A 146 2.84 -12.73 -29.20
CA THR A 146 2.80 -11.82 -28.04
C THR A 146 3.69 -12.26 -26.89
N VAL A 147 4.30 -13.45 -26.98
CA VAL A 147 5.33 -13.94 -26.05
C VAL A 147 6.41 -12.88 -25.87
N GLU A 148 6.88 -12.75 -24.62
CA GLU A 148 7.88 -11.75 -24.20
C GLU A 148 7.45 -10.30 -24.54
N ARG A 149 6.15 -10.07 -24.76
CA ARG A 149 5.56 -8.78 -25.11
C ARG A 149 6.19 -8.16 -26.36
N HIS A 150 6.42 -8.97 -27.40
CA HIS A 150 7.02 -8.51 -28.65
C HIS A 150 6.35 -7.23 -29.21
N GLY A 151 7.14 -6.16 -29.31
CA GLY A 151 6.65 -4.78 -29.48
C GLY A 151 5.68 -4.59 -30.65
N PRO A 152 6.06 -4.89 -31.90
CA PRO A 152 5.19 -4.71 -33.07
C PRO A 152 3.88 -5.53 -33.00
N SER A 153 3.94 -6.74 -32.45
CA SER A 153 2.77 -7.62 -32.34
C SER A 153 1.80 -7.15 -31.26
N VAL A 154 2.33 -6.73 -30.09
CA VAL A 154 1.53 -6.14 -29.00
C VAL A 154 0.93 -4.81 -29.46
N ALA A 155 1.69 -3.94 -30.11
CA ALA A 155 1.21 -2.66 -30.61
C ALA A 155 0.06 -2.80 -31.63
N ALA A 156 0.08 -3.86 -32.45
CA ALA A 156 -1.01 -4.15 -33.38
C ALA A 156 -2.32 -4.57 -32.68
N LEU A 157 -2.24 -5.01 -31.42
CA LEU A 157 -3.34 -5.60 -30.67
C LEU A 157 -3.75 -4.80 -29.41
N SER A 158 -3.01 -3.75 -29.03
CA SER A 158 -3.14 -3.10 -27.72
C SER A 158 -4.37 -2.20 -27.51
N SER A 159 -5.30 -2.12 -28.47
CA SER A 159 -6.51 -1.29 -28.31
C SER A 159 -7.51 -1.88 -27.29
N HIS A 160 -8.37 -1.02 -26.73
CA HIS A 160 -9.46 -1.42 -25.82
C HIS A 160 -10.37 -2.48 -26.45
N ASP A 161 -10.86 -2.25 -27.67
CA ASP A 161 -11.73 -3.19 -28.39
C ASP A 161 -11.09 -4.58 -28.54
N ASN A 162 -9.78 -4.63 -28.82
CA ASN A 162 -9.06 -5.88 -28.99
C ASN A 162 -8.91 -6.63 -27.67
N LEU A 163 -8.56 -5.95 -26.57
CA LEU A 163 -8.51 -6.56 -25.24
C LEU A 163 -9.87 -7.14 -24.86
N VAL A 164 -10.94 -6.35 -25.01
CA VAL A 164 -12.32 -6.79 -24.73
C VAL A 164 -12.70 -7.99 -25.60
N ALA A 165 -12.33 -8.01 -26.88
CA ALA A 165 -12.59 -9.12 -27.77
C ALA A 165 -11.86 -10.41 -27.35
N VAL A 166 -10.59 -10.31 -26.92
CA VAL A 166 -9.81 -11.45 -26.39
C VAL A 166 -10.46 -12.01 -25.12
N MET A 167 -10.78 -11.16 -24.15
CA MET A 167 -11.41 -11.59 -22.88
C MET A 167 -12.81 -12.19 -23.11
N THR A 168 -13.60 -11.58 -24.00
CA THR A 168 -14.92 -12.08 -24.38
C THR A 168 -14.83 -13.44 -25.07
N LEU A 169 -13.82 -13.64 -25.92
CA LEU A 169 -13.57 -14.94 -26.55
C LEU A 169 -13.15 -15.97 -25.50
N ALA A 170 -12.27 -15.63 -24.56
CA ALA A 170 -11.82 -16.53 -23.51
C ALA A 170 -12.99 -17.10 -22.70
N GLY A 171 -13.87 -16.22 -22.19
CA GLY A 171 -15.05 -16.65 -21.42
C GLY A 171 -16.09 -17.42 -22.25
N ALA A 172 -16.13 -17.22 -23.57
CA ALA A 172 -17.00 -17.99 -24.46
C ALA A 172 -16.45 -19.36 -24.84
N VAL A 173 -15.13 -19.57 -24.71
CA VAL A 173 -14.46 -20.85 -24.98
C VAL A 173 -14.54 -21.76 -23.76
N HIS A 174 -14.24 -21.21 -22.57
CA HIS A 174 -14.25 -21.94 -21.30
C HIS A 174 -14.67 -21.04 -20.16
N THR A 175 -15.45 -21.59 -19.22
CA THR A 175 -15.77 -20.95 -17.94
C THR A 175 -15.23 -21.83 -16.82
N PRO A 176 -14.53 -21.28 -15.81
CA PRO A 176 -14.00 -22.06 -14.71
C PRO A 176 -15.05 -22.99 -14.08
N GLY A 177 -14.69 -24.26 -13.90
CA GLY A 177 -15.59 -25.31 -13.40
C GLY A 177 -16.44 -26.04 -14.44
N ALA A 178 -16.42 -25.63 -15.71
CA ALA A 178 -17.12 -26.34 -16.80
C ALA A 178 -16.34 -27.57 -17.30
N TRP A 179 -15.89 -28.44 -16.39
CA TRP A 179 -14.96 -29.54 -16.70
C TRP A 179 -15.60 -30.77 -17.34
N ALA A 180 -16.93 -30.91 -17.22
CA ALA A 180 -17.67 -32.07 -17.72
C ALA A 180 -18.02 -31.99 -19.22
N GLU A 181 -17.56 -30.97 -19.95
CA GLU A 181 -17.81 -30.81 -21.38
C GLU A 181 -16.87 -31.68 -22.24
N ASP A 182 -17.37 -32.14 -23.40
CA ASP A 182 -16.52 -32.71 -24.43
C ASP A 182 -15.45 -31.68 -24.85
N ASP A 183 -14.19 -32.10 -24.93
CA ASP A 183 -13.01 -31.27 -25.19
C ASP A 183 -12.69 -30.21 -24.11
N ALA A 184 -13.17 -30.36 -22.86
CA ALA A 184 -12.94 -29.39 -21.78
C ALA A 184 -11.46 -29.03 -21.60
N ASP A 185 -10.54 -29.99 -21.62
CA ASP A 185 -9.10 -29.76 -21.53
C ASP A 185 -8.56 -28.87 -22.66
N ALA A 186 -8.96 -29.16 -23.91
CA ALA A 186 -8.52 -28.36 -25.05
C ALA A 186 -9.13 -26.95 -25.03
N ARG A 187 -10.36 -26.78 -24.51
CA ARG A 187 -11.02 -25.48 -24.35
C ARG A 187 -10.38 -24.66 -23.24
N SER A 188 -10.15 -25.26 -22.07
CA SER A 188 -9.51 -24.60 -20.93
C SER A 188 -8.10 -24.14 -21.29
N GLY A 189 -7.33 -24.97 -22.01
CA GLY A 189 -6.01 -24.59 -22.54
C GLY A 189 -6.06 -23.41 -23.52
N VAL A 190 -7.05 -23.36 -24.43
CA VAL A 190 -7.22 -22.21 -25.34
C VAL A 190 -7.62 -20.94 -24.57
N ALA A 191 -8.50 -21.06 -23.57
CA ALA A 191 -8.88 -19.93 -22.73
C ALA A 191 -7.70 -19.42 -21.88
N ALA A 192 -6.84 -20.31 -21.38
CA ALA A 192 -5.61 -19.95 -20.69
C ALA A 192 -4.70 -19.13 -21.61
N TRP A 193 -4.47 -19.59 -22.85
CA TRP A 193 -3.69 -18.85 -23.84
C TRP A 193 -4.27 -17.47 -24.16
N LEU A 194 -5.60 -17.34 -24.26
CA LEU A 194 -6.26 -16.05 -24.49
C LEU A 194 -6.05 -15.09 -23.31
N TRP A 195 -6.13 -15.57 -22.07
CA TRP A 195 -5.81 -14.75 -20.90
C TRP A 195 -4.33 -14.38 -20.82
N THR A 196 -3.41 -15.28 -21.21
CA THR A 196 -1.98 -14.95 -21.36
C THR A 196 -1.77 -13.89 -22.44
N ILE A 197 -2.48 -13.96 -23.57
CA ILE A 197 -2.45 -12.90 -24.60
C ILE A 197 -2.93 -11.59 -23.99
N ALA A 198 -4.08 -11.56 -23.31
CA ALA A 198 -4.61 -10.36 -22.66
C ALA A 198 -3.61 -9.74 -21.67
N ASP A 199 -2.93 -10.56 -20.87
CA ASP A 199 -1.84 -10.14 -19.98
C ASP A 199 -0.68 -9.52 -20.78
N ASN A 200 -0.24 -10.17 -21.87
CA ASN A 200 0.85 -9.70 -22.73
C ASN A 200 0.54 -8.36 -23.41
N LEU A 201 -0.72 -8.08 -23.72
CA LEU A 201 -1.14 -6.84 -24.38
C LEU A 201 -1.00 -5.59 -23.50
N ILE A 202 -0.94 -5.76 -22.17
CA ILE A 202 -0.80 -4.66 -21.22
C ILE A 202 0.65 -4.54 -20.78
N ASP A 203 1.36 -3.58 -21.37
CA ASP A 203 2.76 -3.28 -21.05
C ASP A 203 2.98 -3.00 -19.56
N GLU A 204 4.05 -3.54 -19.00
CA GLU A 204 4.44 -3.33 -17.59
C GLU A 204 5.18 -2.02 -17.38
N SER A 205 5.77 -1.47 -18.44
CA SER A 205 6.59 -0.26 -18.39
C SER A 205 5.80 1.04 -18.66
N SER A 206 4.55 0.93 -19.11
CA SER A 206 3.68 2.06 -19.41
C SER A 206 2.26 1.88 -18.86
N ALA A 207 1.62 2.99 -18.48
CA ALA A 207 0.24 2.96 -18.03
C ALA A 207 -0.72 2.67 -19.20
N PRO A 208 -1.80 1.89 -19.02
CA PRO A 208 -2.80 1.67 -20.05
C PRO A 208 -3.35 2.99 -20.61
N GLU A 209 -3.51 3.08 -21.93
CA GLU A 209 -3.96 4.31 -22.60
C GLU A 209 -5.46 4.60 -22.40
N TYR A 210 -6.24 3.58 -22.04
CA TYR A 210 -7.69 3.62 -21.85
C TYR A 210 -8.08 3.13 -20.45
N SER A 211 -9.35 3.32 -20.10
CA SER A 211 -9.92 2.87 -18.83
C SER A 211 -10.91 1.72 -19.04
N LEU A 212 -11.10 0.89 -18.02
CA LEU A 212 -12.11 -0.17 -18.00
C LEU A 212 -13.42 0.31 -17.38
N SER A 213 -14.52 0.07 -18.10
CA SER A 213 -15.90 0.28 -17.66
C SER A 213 -16.36 -0.83 -16.71
N ALA A 214 -17.55 -0.68 -16.11
CA ALA A 214 -18.18 -1.79 -15.37
C ALA A 214 -18.45 -3.01 -16.28
N ALA A 215 -18.86 -2.76 -17.53
CA ALA A 215 -19.07 -3.81 -18.51
C ALA A 215 -17.79 -4.61 -18.81
N ASP A 216 -16.63 -3.93 -18.86
CA ASP A 216 -15.34 -4.59 -19.05
C ASP A 216 -14.95 -5.39 -17.82
N VAL A 217 -15.15 -4.84 -16.61
CA VAL A 217 -14.86 -5.54 -15.35
C VAL A 217 -15.69 -6.82 -15.20
N ARG A 218 -16.91 -6.88 -15.76
CA ARG A 218 -17.71 -8.12 -15.78
C ARG A 218 -17.02 -9.28 -16.48
N LEU A 219 -16.12 -9.03 -17.42
CA LEU A 219 -15.37 -10.08 -18.13
C LEU A 219 -14.32 -10.76 -17.24
N PHE A 220 -13.95 -10.14 -16.12
CA PHE A 220 -13.03 -10.71 -15.13
C PHE A 220 -13.73 -11.59 -14.10
N LEU A 221 -15.07 -11.51 -13.99
CA LEU A 221 -15.83 -12.22 -12.96
C LEU A 221 -15.82 -13.75 -13.15
N PRO A 222 -15.91 -14.32 -14.37
CA PRO A 222 -15.84 -15.77 -14.53
C PRO A 222 -14.52 -16.38 -14.03
N PRO A 223 -13.31 -15.83 -14.33
CA PRO A 223 -12.07 -16.24 -13.67
C PRO A 223 -12.11 -16.26 -12.13
N LEU A 224 -12.77 -15.28 -11.50
CA LEU A 224 -12.89 -15.24 -10.02
C LEU A 224 -13.70 -16.41 -9.46
N GLN A 225 -14.56 -17.03 -10.27
CA GLN A 225 -15.37 -18.17 -9.82
C GLN A 225 -14.55 -19.45 -9.65
N CYS A 226 -13.28 -19.51 -10.10
CA CYS A 226 -12.46 -20.72 -10.04
C CYS A 226 -12.35 -21.33 -8.62
N ALA A 227 -12.32 -20.47 -7.60
CA ALA A 227 -12.17 -20.86 -6.20
C ALA A 227 -13.50 -20.77 -5.41
N ALA A 228 -14.63 -20.71 -6.10
CA ALA A 228 -15.94 -20.82 -5.47
C ALA A 228 -16.16 -22.26 -4.96
N PRO A 229 -16.80 -22.44 -3.77
CA PRO A 229 -17.09 -23.75 -3.23
C PRO A 229 -17.87 -24.63 -4.22
N ARG A 230 -17.35 -25.82 -4.53
CA ARG A 230 -17.93 -26.76 -5.50
C ARG A 230 -17.59 -28.22 -5.17
N GLU A 231 -18.41 -29.14 -5.66
CA GLU A 231 -18.15 -30.59 -5.58
C GLU A 231 -16.97 -30.99 -6.47
N ALA A 232 -16.35 -32.14 -6.16
CA ALA A 232 -15.25 -32.68 -6.95
C ALA A 232 -15.73 -33.10 -8.36
N PRO A 233 -14.91 -32.93 -9.42
CA PRO A 233 -15.22 -33.48 -10.73
C PRO A 233 -15.34 -35.02 -10.67
N VAL A 234 -16.18 -35.59 -11.54
CA VAL A 234 -16.43 -37.05 -11.60
C VAL A 234 -15.20 -37.80 -12.16
N ASP A 235 -14.45 -37.15 -13.05
CA ASP A 235 -13.25 -37.68 -13.72
C ASP A 235 -12.12 -36.64 -13.60
N ASP A 236 -11.46 -36.57 -12.45
CA ASP A 236 -10.38 -35.60 -12.18
C ASP A 236 -9.01 -36.20 -12.49
N ASP A 237 -8.33 -35.67 -13.51
CA ASP A 237 -6.91 -35.93 -13.77
C ASP A 237 -6.00 -34.92 -13.03
N GLY A 238 -6.55 -34.02 -12.20
CA GLY A 238 -5.81 -33.03 -11.38
C GLY A 238 -5.46 -31.72 -12.10
N ASP A 239 -5.37 -31.72 -13.44
CA ASP A 239 -4.93 -30.57 -14.23
C ASP A 239 -6.00 -29.47 -14.43
N CYS A 240 -7.28 -29.79 -14.23
CA CYS A 240 -8.40 -28.89 -14.50
C CYS A 240 -8.40 -27.64 -13.60
N PHE A 241 -8.13 -27.83 -12.30
CA PHE A 241 -8.05 -26.71 -11.36
C PHE A 241 -6.82 -25.83 -11.60
N SER A 242 -5.67 -26.45 -11.92
CA SER A 242 -4.44 -25.74 -12.26
C SER A 242 -4.62 -24.79 -13.45
N THR A 243 -5.36 -25.25 -14.47
CA THR A 243 -5.71 -24.41 -15.61
C THR A 243 -6.62 -23.25 -15.21
N ASP A 244 -7.70 -23.49 -14.45
CA ASP A 244 -8.59 -22.43 -13.96
C ASP A 244 -7.83 -21.40 -13.08
N LEU A 245 -6.83 -21.84 -12.31
CA LEU A 245 -5.95 -20.98 -11.52
C LEU A 245 -5.02 -20.14 -12.41
N THR A 246 -4.56 -20.67 -13.54
CA THR A 246 -3.81 -19.94 -14.56
C THR A 246 -4.66 -18.82 -15.18
N LEU A 247 -5.94 -19.10 -15.49
CA LEU A 247 -6.90 -18.09 -15.97
C LEU A 247 -7.06 -16.97 -14.93
N LEU A 248 -7.29 -17.31 -13.66
CA LEU A 248 -7.40 -16.35 -12.56
C LEU A 248 -6.14 -15.47 -12.45
N THR A 249 -4.96 -16.08 -12.54
CA THR A 249 -3.68 -15.39 -12.40
C THR A 249 -3.52 -14.29 -13.46
N HIS A 250 -3.70 -14.63 -14.74
CA HIS A 250 -3.59 -13.65 -15.80
C HIS A 250 -4.71 -12.60 -15.75
N ALA A 251 -5.95 -13.00 -15.45
CA ALA A 251 -7.07 -12.07 -15.31
C ALA A 251 -6.83 -11.03 -14.20
N THR A 252 -6.39 -11.47 -13.02
CA THR A 252 -6.09 -10.58 -11.90
C THR A 252 -4.89 -9.69 -12.17
N ARG A 253 -3.83 -10.18 -12.84
CA ARG A 253 -2.69 -9.34 -13.28
C ARG A 253 -3.13 -8.23 -14.23
N VAL A 254 -4.00 -8.52 -15.19
CA VAL A 254 -4.54 -7.49 -16.09
C VAL A 254 -5.32 -6.44 -15.28
N LEU A 255 -6.28 -6.86 -14.46
CA LEU A 255 -7.09 -5.93 -13.66
C LEU A 255 -6.24 -5.08 -12.70
N GLU A 256 -5.22 -5.69 -12.09
CA GLU A 256 -4.28 -5.02 -11.20
C GLU A 256 -3.53 -3.89 -11.90
N ARG A 257 -3.09 -4.09 -13.16
CA ARG A 257 -2.40 -3.03 -13.91
C ARG A 257 -3.30 -1.83 -14.17
N PHE A 258 -4.57 -2.07 -14.51
CA PHE A 258 -5.55 -0.98 -14.65
C PHE A 258 -5.82 -0.28 -13.32
N ASN A 259 -5.96 -1.02 -12.22
CA ASN A 259 -6.12 -0.45 -10.89
C ASN A 259 -4.91 0.41 -10.48
N ALA A 260 -3.69 -0.13 -10.63
CA ALA A 260 -2.46 0.55 -10.26
C ALA A 260 -2.20 1.83 -11.09
N ALA A 261 -2.72 1.88 -12.32
CA ALA A 261 -2.62 3.03 -13.20
C ALA A 261 -3.78 4.03 -13.07
N ASP A 262 -4.71 3.83 -12.12
CA ASP A 262 -5.93 4.66 -11.96
C ASP A 262 -6.80 4.69 -13.24
N LYS A 263 -6.93 3.52 -13.88
CA LYS A 263 -7.64 3.33 -15.17
C LYS A 263 -8.90 2.48 -15.03
N LEU A 264 -9.54 2.53 -13.86
CA LEU A 264 -10.86 1.94 -13.63
C LEU A 264 -11.91 3.05 -13.61
N ASP A 265 -13.08 2.85 -14.23
CA ASP A 265 -14.23 3.74 -14.00
C ASP A 265 -14.85 3.42 -12.64
N HIS A 266 -14.24 3.98 -11.57
CA HIS A 266 -14.62 3.73 -10.18
C HIS A 266 -16.12 3.95 -9.93
N LYS A 267 -16.72 4.95 -10.60
CA LYS A 267 -18.12 5.30 -10.42
C LYS A 267 -19.04 4.25 -11.03
N GLU A 268 -18.76 3.84 -12.27
CA GLU A 268 -19.58 2.83 -12.94
C GLU A 268 -19.46 1.48 -12.23
N ILE A 269 -18.25 1.07 -11.88
CA ILE A 269 -17.97 -0.21 -11.22
C ILE A 269 -18.64 -0.28 -9.84
N MET A 270 -18.51 0.79 -9.03
CA MET A 270 -19.16 0.84 -7.72
C MET A 270 -20.70 0.84 -7.82
N GLY A 271 -21.26 1.32 -8.94
CA GLY A 271 -22.68 1.25 -9.23
C GLY A 271 -23.17 -0.13 -9.68
N ASP A 272 -22.26 -1.02 -10.08
CA ASP A 272 -22.57 -2.37 -10.56
C ASP A 272 -22.61 -3.37 -9.40
N THR A 273 -23.81 -3.58 -8.85
CA THR A 273 -24.01 -4.44 -7.67
C THR A 273 -23.49 -5.85 -7.89
N ALA A 274 -23.73 -6.46 -9.05
CA ALA A 274 -23.33 -7.84 -9.32
C ALA A 274 -21.81 -8.00 -9.43
N ALA A 275 -21.11 -7.00 -9.96
CA ALA A 275 -19.65 -7.01 -10.01
C ALA A 275 -19.05 -6.84 -8.61
N MET A 276 -19.58 -5.89 -7.82
CA MET A 276 -19.13 -5.66 -6.44
C MET A 276 -19.39 -6.88 -5.55
N GLU A 277 -20.56 -7.51 -5.63
CA GLU A 277 -20.88 -8.73 -4.88
C GLU A 277 -19.88 -9.84 -5.19
N GLN A 278 -19.59 -10.12 -6.46
CA GLN A 278 -18.66 -11.18 -6.85
C GLN A 278 -17.21 -10.88 -6.45
N MET A 279 -16.76 -9.62 -6.51
CA MET A 279 -15.43 -9.26 -6.02
C MET A 279 -15.31 -9.42 -4.50
N LEU A 280 -16.33 -9.03 -3.74
CA LEU A 280 -16.37 -9.19 -2.28
C LEU A 280 -16.47 -10.67 -1.89
N ASP A 281 -17.33 -11.44 -2.57
CA ASP A 281 -17.46 -12.89 -2.39
C ASP A 281 -16.12 -13.59 -2.66
N PHE A 282 -15.40 -13.20 -3.71
CA PHE A 282 -14.07 -13.77 -3.99
C PHE A 282 -13.08 -13.48 -2.86
N VAL A 283 -13.00 -12.23 -2.39
CA VAL A 283 -12.10 -11.86 -1.28
C VAL A 283 -12.46 -12.62 0.00
N GLU A 284 -13.75 -12.77 0.29
CA GLU A 284 -14.25 -13.45 1.49
C GLU A 284 -14.11 -14.97 1.42
N LEU A 285 -14.59 -15.58 0.34
CA LEU A 285 -14.94 -17.01 0.28
C LEU A 285 -13.99 -17.85 -0.58
N ALA A 286 -13.14 -17.25 -1.41
CA ALA A 286 -12.25 -18.02 -2.28
C ALA A 286 -11.25 -18.85 -1.47
N LEU A 287 -11.24 -20.16 -1.73
CA LEU A 287 -10.43 -21.16 -1.04
C LEU A 287 -9.99 -22.23 -2.06
N ILE A 288 -8.88 -22.91 -1.78
CA ILE A 288 -8.50 -24.10 -2.55
C ILE A 288 -9.53 -25.20 -2.25
N PRO A 289 -10.17 -25.80 -3.28
CA PRO A 289 -11.11 -26.89 -3.06
C PRO A 289 -10.44 -28.09 -2.38
N SER A 290 -11.16 -28.76 -1.46
CA SER A 290 -10.60 -29.84 -0.64
C SER A 290 -10.19 -31.10 -1.40
N TRP A 291 -10.66 -31.23 -2.65
CA TRP A 291 -10.36 -32.37 -3.52
C TRP A 291 -9.13 -32.13 -4.40
N VAL A 292 -8.58 -30.90 -4.43
CA VAL A 292 -7.33 -30.62 -5.13
C VAL A 292 -6.20 -31.26 -4.33
N GLU A 293 -5.51 -32.22 -4.94
CA GLU A 293 -4.33 -32.84 -4.33
C GLU A 293 -3.23 -31.80 -4.14
N VAL A 294 -2.60 -31.82 -2.97
CA VAL A 294 -1.44 -30.97 -2.70
C VAL A 294 -0.24 -31.68 -3.31
N ASP A 295 0.44 -31.01 -4.25
CA ASP A 295 1.69 -31.51 -4.80
C ASP A 295 2.71 -31.69 -3.65
N ASP A 296 3.18 -32.93 -3.46
CA ASP A 296 4.16 -33.29 -2.44
C ASP A 296 5.54 -32.65 -2.71
N ASP A 297 5.85 -32.34 -3.97
CA ASP A 297 7.13 -31.75 -4.38
C ASP A 297 7.14 -30.20 -4.25
N GLU A 298 5.99 -29.55 -4.47
CA GLU A 298 5.80 -28.09 -4.29
C GLU A 298 4.55 -27.75 -3.45
N PRO A 299 4.53 -28.14 -2.16
CA PRO A 299 3.37 -27.91 -1.31
C PRO A 299 3.09 -26.41 -1.15
N GLY A 300 1.90 -25.99 -1.59
CA GLY A 300 1.38 -24.63 -1.37
C GLY A 300 1.52 -23.65 -2.54
N ASP A 301 1.95 -24.06 -3.73
CA ASP A 301 2.01 -23.13 -4.88
C ASP A 301 0.62 -22.63 -5.30
N SER A 302 -0.39 -23.53 -5.30
CA SER A 302 -1.78 -23.14 -5.58
C SER A 302 -2.35 -22.20 -4.52
N GLU A 303 -2.09 -22.45 -3.23
CA GLU A 303 -2.50 -21.56 -2.13
C GLU A 303 -1.86 -20.17 -2.26
N LYS A 304 -0.57 -20.13 -2.58
CA LYS A 304 0.17 -18.89 -2.79
C LYS A 304 -0.40 -18.11 -3.98
N THR A 305 -0.64 -18.79 -5.10
CA THR A 305 -1.19 -18.18 -6.32
C THR A 305 -2.59 -17.62 -6.08
N LEU A 306 -3.47 -18.39 -5.41
CA LEU A 306 -4.78 -17.90 -5.00
C LEU A 306 -4.67 -16.71 -4.03
N GLY A 307 -3.75 -16.77 -3.07
CA GLY A 307 -3.48 -15.69 -2.12
C GLY A 307 -3.07 -14.38 -2.80
N VAL A 308 -2.20 -14.46 -3.82
CA VAL A 308 -1.80 -13.30 -4.64
C VAL A 308 -3.00 -12.72 -5.39
N ALA A 309 -3.82 -13.57 -6.03
CA ALA A 309 -5.03 -13.14 -6.72
C ALA A 309 -6.05 -12.47 -5.76
N LYS A 310 -6.27 -13.05 -4.57
CA LYS A 310 -7.12 -12.44 -3.53
C LYS A 310 -6.60 -11.09 -3.09
N ALA A 311 -5.30 -10.95 -2.87
CA ALA A 311 -4.68 -9.67 -2.51
C ALA A 311 -4.80 -8.64 -3.64
N SER A 312 -4.78 -9.07 -4.90
CA SER A 312 -5.01 -8.20 -6.06
C SER A 312 -6.44 -7.64 -6.07
N ILE A 313 -7.46 -8.51 -5.96
CA ILE A 313 -8.86 -8.08 -5.91
C ILE A 313 -9.16 -7.24 -4.66
N ALA A 314 -8.61 -7.60 -3.50
CA ALA A 314 -8.76 -6.81 -2.27
C ALA A 314 -8.23 -5.38 -2.46
N ARG A 315 -7.07 -5.20 -3.12
CA ARG A 315 -6.54 -3.87 -3.45
C ARG A 315 -7.43 -3.11 -4.42
N THR A 316 -8.00 -3.78 -5.44
CA THR A 316 -8.98 -3.17 -6.34
C THR A 316 -10.21 -2.68 -5.58
N VAL A 317 -10.77 -3.49 -4.67
CA VAL A 317 -11.90 -3.10 -3.82
C VAL A 317 -11.55 -1.89 -2.94
N VAL A 318 -10.38 -1.89 -2.31
CA VAL A 318 -9.90 -0.75 -1.50
C VAL A 318 -9.78 0.53 -2.33
N SER A 319 -9.24 0.47 -3.55
CA SER A 319 -9.16 1.62 -4.46
C SER A 319 -10.55 2.13 -4.87
N LEU A 320 -11.46 1.23 -5.25
CA LEU A 320 -12.85 1.55 -5.58
C LEU A 320 -13.55 2.28 -4.43
N LEU A 321 -13.39 1.80 -3.19
CA LEU A 321 -13.94 2.44 -2.00
C LEU A 321 -13.28 3.78 -1.68
N ALA A 322 -11.96 3.90 -1.91
CA ALA A 322 -11.21 5.12 -1.67
C ALA A 322 -11.68 6.28 -2.56
N GLU A 323 -11.99 6.01 -3.82
CA GLU A 323 -12.48 6.99 -4.79
C GLU A 323 -13.98 7.25 -4.67
N ALA A 324 -14.79 6.22 -4.35
CA ALA A 324 -16.22 6.40 -4.14
C ALA A 324 -16.54 7.16 -2.84
N GLY A 325 -15.76 6.94 -1.77
CA GLY A 325 -15.97 7.58 -0.47
C GLY A 325 -17.39 7.42 0.06
N ASP A 326 -18.03 8.53 0.42
CA ASP A 326 -19.40 8.55 0.95
C ASP A 326 -20.48 8.29 -0.13
N VAL A 327 -20.11 8.23 -1.42
CA VAL A 327 -21.03 7.90 -2.52
C VAL A 327 -21.14 6.38 -2.72
N ALA A 328 -20.24 5.59 -2.12
CA ALA A 328 -20.33 4.14 -2.22
C ALA A 328 -21.64 3.61 -1.58
N PRO A 329 -22.26 2.56 -2.15
CA PRO A 329 -23.50 2.00 -1.61
C PRO A 329 -23.35 1.57 -0.15
N THR A 330 -24.37 1.87 0.67
CA THR A 330 -24.37 1.57 2.11
C THR A 330 -24.09 0.11 2.42
N TRP A 331 -24.66 -0.81 1.63
CA TRP A 331 -24.47 -2.25 1.81
C TRP A 331 -22.99 -2.69 1.67
N VAL A 332 -22.20 -2.00 0.84
CA VAL A 332 -20.77 -2.29 0.70
C VAL A 332 -20.03 -1.89 1.97
N TRP A 333 -20.31 -0.70 2.51
CA TRP A 333 -19.72 -0.26 3.77
C TRP A 333 -20.15 -1.14 4.95
N GLU A 334 -21.42 -1.56 5.02
CA GLU A 334 -21.90 -2.50 6.04
C GLU A 334 -21.16 -3.84 5.97
N ARG A 335 -20.96 -4.38 4.76
CA ARG A 335 -20.22 -5.64 4.52
C ARG A 335 -18.76 -5.51 4.92
N VAL A 336 -18.07 -4.45 4.48
CA VAL A 336 -16.67 -4.17 4.84
C VAL A 336 -16.52 -3.90 6.34
N GLN A 337 -17.48 -3.25 6.98
CA GLN A 337 -17.44 -3.03 8.43
C GLN A 337 -17.57 -4.34 9.21
N ALA A 338 -18.38 -5.29 8.73
CA ALA A 338 -18.53 -6.60 9.35
C ALA A 338 -17.22 -7.41 9.36
N TRP A 339 -16.31 -7.18 8.40
CA TRP A 339 -14.98 -7.80 8.40
C TRP A 339 -14.13 -7.42 9.60
N LEU A 340 -14.39 -6.27 10.25
CA LEU A 340 -13.66 -5.88 11.47
C LEU A 340 -13.92 -6.82 12.65
N ASP A 341 -15.00 -7.61 12.61
CA ASP A 341 -15.36 -8.59 13.64
C ASP A 341 -14.81 -10.01 13.32
N MET A 342 -14.12 -10.21 12.18
CA MET A 342 -13.59 -11.51 11.73
C MET A 342 -12.14 -11.74 12.21
N ASN A 343 -11.98 -12.03 13.50
CA ASN A 343 -10.66 -12.12 14.16
C ASN A 343 -9.71 -13.20 13.59
N ASP A 344 -10.25 -14.24 12.96
CA ASP A 344 -9.52 -15.32 12.29
C ASP A 344 -9.07 -14.95 10.86
N ARG A 345 -9.56 -13.83 10.31
CA ARG A 345 -9.31 -13.36 8.94
C ARG A 345 -8.58 -12.02 8.94
N ALA A 346 -7.31 -12.07 9.35
CA ALA A 346 -6.44 -10.88 9.41
C ALA A 346 -6.34 -10.11 8.08
N ASP A 347 -6.46 -10.81 6.95
CA ASP A 347 -6.52 -10.26 5.60
C ASP A 347 -7.76 -9.37 5.39
N LEU A 348 -8.95 -9.84 5.79
CA LEU A 348 -10.20 -9.09 5.67
C LEU A 348 -10.25 -7.90 6.63
N VAL A 349 -9.80 -8.11 7.88
CA VAL A 349 -9.70 -7.02 8.87
C VAL A 349 -8.77 -5.92 8.36
N ALA A 350 -7.60 -6.29 7.82
CA ALA A 350 -6.67 -5.31 7.24
C ALA A 350 -7.28 -4.58 6.04
N CYS A 351 -7.97 -5.29 5.15
CA CYS A 351 -8.68 -4.71 4.01
C CYS A 351 -9.72 -3.66 4.45
N ALA A 352 -10.54 -3.99 5.46
CA ALA A 352 -11.52 -3.07 6.01
C ALA A 352 -10.88 -1.81 6.63
N LEU A 353 -9.82 -2.00 7.43
CA LEU A 353 -9.09 -0.88 8.05
C LEU A 353 -8.46 0.05 7.00
N LEU A 354 -7.91 -0.50 5.91
CA LEU A 354 -7.38 0.29 4.80
C LEU A 354 -8.48 1.07 4.07
N SER A 355 -9.62 0.44 3.79
CA SER A 355 -10.79 1.10 3.17
C SER A 355 -11.29 2.27 4.02
N TYR A 356 -11.48 2.05 5.33
CA TYR A 356 -11.85 3.12 6.25
C TYR A 356 -10.75 4.18 6.42
N GLY A 357 -9.48 3.77 6.40
CA GLY A 357 -8.33 4.68 6.44
C GLY A 357 -8.34 5.67 5.27
N ASN A 358 -8.64 5.17 4.08
CA ASN A 358 -8.80 5.96 2.86
C ASN A 358 -10.04 6.86 2.89
N ARG A 359 -11.15 6.39 3.49
CA ARG A 359 -12.35 7.20 3.72
C ARG A 359 -12.08 8.33 4.73
N ALA A 360 -11.21 8.12 5.71
CA ALA A 360 -10.86 9.10 6.74
C ALA A 360 -9.82 10.15 6.31
N ARG A 361 -9.47 10.28 5.01
CA ARG A 361 -8.38 11.15 4.53
C ARG A 361 -8.62 12.66 4.73
N SER A 362 -9.87 13.09 4.98
CA SER A 362 -10.20 14.50 5.23
C SER A 362 -10.74 14.72 6.64
N ASP A 363 -10.53 15.92 7.18
CA ASP A 363 -11.05 16.31 8.50
C ASP A 363 -12.57 16.13 8.60
N ALA A 364 -13.32 16.45 7.54
CA ALA A 364 -14.77 16.30 7.50
C ALA A 364 -15.18 14.83 7.58
N ALA A 365 -14.59 13.97 6.76
CA ALA A 365 -14.90 12.54 6.74
C ALA A 365 -14.50 11.86 8.07
N ALA A 366 -13.32 12.19 8.61
CA ALA A 366 -12.87 11.67 9.89
C ALA A 366 -13.81 12.05 11.05
N LYS A 367 -14.41 13.25 11.04
CA LYS A 367 -15.42 13.67 12.04
C LYS A 367 -16.72 12.89 11.91
N THR A 368 -17.16 12.61 10.70
CA THR A 368 -18.36 11.78 10.45
C THR A 368 -18.12 10.35 10.94
N LEU A 369 -16.96 9.75 10.61
CA LEU A 369 -16.64 8.36 10.92
C LEU A 369 -16.60 8.05 12.42
N VAL A 370 -16.08 8.94 13.26
CA VAL A 370 -16.06 8.69 14.72
C VAL A 370 -17.46 8.63 15.35
N SER A 371 -18.47 9.13 14.63
CA SER A 371 -19.88 9.06 15.03
C SER A 371 -20.63 7.88 14.39
N GLU A 372 -19.97 7.11 13.50
CA GLU A 372 -20.58 5.95 12.85
C GLU A 372 -20.83 4.83 13.87
N PRO A 373 -22.05 4.26 13.92
CA PRO A 373 -22.40 3.26 14.92
C PRO A 373 -21.44 2.07 14.95
N GLY A 374 -20.89 1.78 16.12
CA GLY A 374 -20.04 0.60 16.35
C GLY A 374 -18.61 0.68 15.80
N LEU A 375 -18.26 1.64 14.94
CA LEU A 375 -16.93 1.71 14.33
C LEU A 375 -15.83 1.84 15.40
N VAL A 376 -15.88 2.90 16.22
CA VAL A 376 -14.84 3.15 17.25
C VAL A 376 -14.76 1.98 18.23
N ALA A 377 -15.89 1.38 18.62
CA ALA A 377 -15.92 0.23 19.52
C ALA A 377 -15.19 -0.98 18.93
N ARG A 378 -15.39 -1.28 17.64
CA ARG A 378 -14.65 -2.33 16.92
C ARG A 378 -13.16 -2.03 16.83
N LEU A 379 -12.78 -0.78 16.52
CA LEU A 379 -11.36 -0.39 16.46
C LEU A 379 -10.66 -0.59 17.81
N VAL A 380 -11.33 -0.28 18.91
CA VAL A 380 -10.77 -0.46 20.27
C VAL A 380 -10.58 -1.94 20.60
N LYS A 381 -11.50 -2.83 20.19
CA LYS A 381 -11.34 -4.29 20.38
C LYS A 381 -10.10 -4.86 19.69
N LEU A 382 -9.65 -4.24 18.59
CA LEU A 382 -8.45 -4.65 17.86
C LEU A 382 -7.14 -4.13 18.50
N LEU A 383 -7.20 -3.27 19.51
CA LEU A 383 -6.03 -2.71 20.22
C LEU A 383 -5.50 -3.65 21.31
N VAL A 384 -5.18 -4.90 20.96
CA VAL A 384 -4.62 -5.91 21.86
C VAL A 384 -3.29 -6.49 21.35
N PRO A 385 -2.34 -6.89 22.23
CA PRO A 385 -1.01 -7.36 21.82
C PRO A 385 -1.01 -8.48 20.77
N GLY A 386 -2.01 -9.36 20.82
CA GLY A 386 -2.17 -10.51 19.93
C GLY A 386 -2.64 -10.17 18.52
N THR A 387 -3.06 -8.93 18.26
CA THR A 387 -3.50 -8.49 16.94
C THR A 387 -2.36 -8.66 15.92
N PRO A 388 -2.59 -9.28 14.75
CA PRO A 388 -1.56 -9.48 13.72
C PRO A 388 -0.91 -8.16 13.28
N VAL A 389 0.39 -8.18 12.97
CA VAL A 389 1.16 -6.96 12.62
C VAL A 389 0.57 -6.19 11.44
N ILE A 390 0.06 -6.91 10.43
CA ILE A 390 -0.60 -6.29 9.27
C ILE A 390 -1.87 -5.51 9.68
N VAL A 391 -2.65 -6.07 10.60
CA VAL A 391 -3.85 -5.43 11.17
C VAL A 391 -3.45 -4.24 12.04
N GLN A 392 -2.43 -4.39 12.91
CA GLN A 392 -1.92 -3.29 13.75
C GLN A 392 -1.48 -2.09 12.89
N HIS A 393 -0.76 -2.34 11.81
CA HIS A 393 -0.31 -1.27 10.91
C HIS A 393 -1.49 -0.51 10.27
N ALA A 394 -2.47 -1.24 9.71
CA ALA A 394 -3.66 -0.64 9.11
C ALA A 394 -4.53 0.10 10.15
N LEU A 395 -4.71 -0.49 11.34
CA LEU A 395 -5.47 0.07 12.45
C LEU A 395 -4.88 1.39 12.93
N LEU A 396 -3.57 1.43 13.15
CA LEU A 396 -2.86 2.65 13.56
C LEU A 396 -2.90 3.71 12.45
N GLY A 397 -2.89 3.31 11.18
CA GLY A 397 -3.09 4.21 10.03
C GLY A 397 -4.45 4.91 10.07
N LEU A 398 -5.54 4.14 10.25
CA LEU A 398 -6.90 4.68 10.39
C LEU A 398 -7.02 5.56 11.64
N LEU A 399 -6.60 5.08 12.82
CA LEU A 399 -6.66 5.85 14.07
C LEU A 399 -5.86 7.15 13.97
N ARG A 400 -4.73 7.14 13.25
CA ARG A 400 -3.94 8.36 13.03
C ARG A 400 -4.76 9.39 12.26
N ASN A 401 -5.46 9.00 11.19
CA ASN A 401 -6.35 9.91 10.46
C ASN A 401 -7.50 10.41 11.35
N LEU A 402 -8.16 9.51 12.09
CA LEU A 402 -9.26 9.86 12.98
C LEU A 402 -8.84 10.79 14.13
N SER A 403 -7.57 10.74 14.56
CA SER A 403 -7.04 11.56 15.66
C SER A 403 -6.62 12.98 15.27
N ILE A 404 -6.56 13.30 13.97
CA ILE A 404 -6.15 14.64 13.51
C ILE A 404 -7.18 15.72 13.91
N PRO A 405 -8.49 15.56 13.62
CA PRO A 405 -9.47 16.59 13.93
C PRO A 405 -9.60 16.84 15.44
N ALA A 406 -9.68 18.10 15.83
CA ALA A 406 -9.82 18.52 17.23
C ALA A 406 -11.04 17.87 17.93
N ASP A 407 -12.18 17.82 17.25
CA ASP A 407 -13.46 17.32 17.79
C ASP A 407 -13.41 15.82 18.12
N ASN A 408 -12.56 15.06 17.42
CA ASN A 408 -12.47 13.61 17.56
C ASN A 408 -11.66 13.19 18.79
N LYS A 409 -10.73 14.03 19.25
CA LYS A 409 -9.76 13.66 20.30
C LYS A 409 -10.43 13.28 21.61
N ARG A 410 -11.50 13.99 21.98
CA ARG A 410 -12.30 13.69 23.17
C ARG A 410 -13.06 12.37 23.02
N ILE A 411 -13.62 12.11 21.84
CA ILE A 411 -14.39 10.89 21.56
C ILE A 411 -13.48 9.67 21.60
N LEU A 412 -12.35 9.72 20.89
CA LEU A 412 -11.35 8.64 20.86
C LEU A 412 -10.70 8.41 22.23
N GLY A 413 -10.39 9.49 22.94
CA GLY A 413 -9.89 9.42 24.31
C GLY A 413 -10.88 8.76 25.26
N ALA A 414 -12.15 9.19 25.24
CA ALA A 414 -13.21 8.61 26.06
C ALA A 414 -13.47 7.13 25.73
N ALA A 415 -13.27 6.72 24.47
CA ALA A 415 -13.43 5.35 24.02
C ALA A 415 -12.26 4.41 24.42
N GLY A 416 -11.18 4.93 25.01
CA GLY A 416 -10.05 4.12 25.46
C GLY A 416 -8.95 3.88 24.41
N VAL A 417 -8.91 4.69 23.35
CA VAL A 417 -7.90 4.52 22.27
C VAL A 417 -6.48 4.75 22.77
N VAL A 418 -6.26 5.67 23.71
CA VAL A 418 -4.92 5.95 24.27
C VAL A 418 -4.40 4.72 25.00
N GLU A 419 -5.24 4.16 25.86
CA GLU A 419 -4.96 2.97 26.67
C GLU A 419 -4.75 1.75 25.78
N GLY A 420 -5.61 1.55 24.76
CA GLY A 420 -5.47 0.46 23.81
C GLY A 420 -4.16 0.53 22.99
N VAL A 421 -3.77 1.71 22.50
CA VAL A 421 -2.49 1.88 21.78
C VAL A 421 -1.30 1.60 22.68
N VAL A 422 -1.36 1.97 23.96
CA VAL A 422 -0.35 1.60 24.96
C VAL A 422 -0.35 0.08 25.20
N ALA A 423 -1.52 -0.54 25.30
CA ALA A 423 -1.69 -1.97 25.54
C ALA A 423 -1.19 -2.84 24.39
N LEU A 424 -1.16 -2.35 23.14
CA LEU A 424 -0.49 -3.02 22.01
C LEU A 424 1.01 -3.29 22.26
N ASP A 425 1.60 -2.59 23.22
CA ASP A 425 3.02 -2.58 23.53
C ASP A 425 3.90 -2.34 22.29
N PRO A 426 3.65 -1.27 21.51
CA PRO A 426 4.31 -1.05 20.23
C PRO A 426 5.79 -0.71 20.39
N TRP A 427 6.19 -0.24 21.58
CA TRP A 427 7.54 0.25 21.87
C TRP A 427 8.36 -0.69 22.74
N CYS A 428 8.02 -1.97 22.85
CA CYS A 428 8.95 -2.95 23.42
C CYS A 428 10.06 -3.29 22.41
N SER A 429 11.18 -3.82 22.91
CA SER A 429 12.34 -4.15 22.08
C SER A 429 12.04 -5.24 21.04
N ALA A 430 11.07 -6.11 21.30
CA ALA A 430 10.63 -7.13 20.34
C ALA A 430 9.98 -6.52 19.08
N ARG A 431 9.55 -5.25 19.12
CA ARG A 431 8.90 -4.54 18.01
C ARG A 431 9.84 -3.63 17.22
N ASP A 432 11.14 -3.58 17.57
CA ASP A 432 12.12 -2.73 16.88
C ASP A 432 12.25 -3.00 15.37
N PRO A 433 12.08 -4.23 14.85
CA PRO A 433 12.06 -4.46 13.41
C PRO A 433 10.81 -3.90 12.68
N VAL A 434 9.77 -3.51 13.43
CA VAL A 434 8.46 -3.12 12.89
C VAL A 434 8.22 -1.62 13.08
N GLY A 435 9.11 -0.81 12.48
CA GLY A 435 9.09 0.66 12.62
C GLY A 435 7.78 1.32 12.20
N SER A 436 7.02 0.70 11.29
CA SER A 436 5.71 1.21 10.84
C SER A 436 4.65 1.17 11.95
N VAL A 437 4.67 0.16 12.82
CA VAL A 437 3.78 0.07 14.00
C VAL A 437 4.24 1.05 15.07
N GLN A 438 5.56 1.12 15.35
CA GLN A 438 6.12 2.09 16.30
C GLN A 438 5.78 3.53 15.93
N GLY A 439 6.05 3.92 14.68
CA GLY A 439 5.75 5.25 14.16
C GLY A 439 4.26 5.54 14.08
N GLY A 440 3.45 4.54 13.71
CA GLY A 440 1.98 4.64 13.72
C GLY A 440 1.45 4.97 15.12
N ALA A 441 1.86 4.21 16.13
CA ALA A 441 1.46 4.42 17.52
C ALA A 441 1.87 5.81 18.06
N ILE A 442 3.11 6.23 17.76
CA ILE A 442 3.58 7.59 18.09
C ILE A 442 2.68 8.64 17.44
N GLY A 443 2.37 8.47 16.15
CA GLY A 443 1.50 9.38 15.40
C GLY A 443 0.12 9.54 16.03
N VAL A 444 -0.52 8.42 16.43
CA VAL A 444 -1.83 8.41 17.10
C VAL A 444 -1.74 9.14 18.44
N ILE A 445 -0.84 8.72 19.34
CA ILE A 445 -0.74 9.31 20.68
C ILE A 445 -0.41 10.80 20.60
N LYS A 446 0.58 11.20 19.79
CA LYS A 446 0.96 12.60 19.61
C LYS A 446 -0.23 13.47 19.18
N ASN A 447 -1.05 12.98 18.26
CA ASN A 447 -2.25 13.71 17.81
C ASN A 447 -3.29 13.83 18.93
N LEU A 448 -3.54 12.75 19.68
CA LEU A 448 -4.53 12.70 20.76
C LEU A 448 -4.15 13.57 21.96
N VAL A 449 -2.87 13.60 22.35
CA VAL A 449 -2.39 14.45 23.46
C VAL A 449 -2.23 15.92 23.06
N ARG A 450 -2.24 16.24 21.76
CA ARG A 450 -2.25 17.61 21.25
C ARG A 450 -3.68 18.16 21.30
N GLU A 451 -4.21 18.40 22.49
CA GLU A 451 -5.58 18.88 22.66
C GLU A 451 -5.72 20.38 22.30
N PRO A 452 -6.83 20.80 21.68
CA PRO A 452 -7.14 22.21 21.49
C PRO A 452 -7.41 22.88 22.84
N VAL A 453 -7.12 24.18 22.93
CA VAL A 453 -7.53 25.00 24.08
C VAL A 453 -9.05 25.22 23.97
N ALA A 454 -9.88 24.32 24.53
CA ALA A 454 -11.35 24.42 24.49
C ALA A 454 -11.97 24.36 25.91
N ALA A 455 -13.24 24.79 26.01
CA ALA A 455 -13.78 25.70 27.02
C ALA A 455 -14.10 25.17 28.45
N ASN A 456 -13.80 23.90 28.77
CA ASN A 456 -14.17 23.33 30.09
C ASN A 456 -12.92 22.79 30.82
N ASP A 457 -12.68 23.25 32.05
CA ASP A 457 -11.44 22.95 32.79
C ASP A 457 -11.23 21.45 33.13
N ALA A 458 -12.31 20.66 33.20
CA ALA A 458 -12.25 19.24 33.58
C ALA A 458 -11.69 18.32 32.48
N ASP A 459 -11.83 18.70 31.20
CA ASP A 459 -11.43 17.88 30.05
C ASP A 459 -10.04 18.28 29.50
N LYS A 460 -9.44 19.34 30.03
CA LYS A 460 -8.10 19.79 29.60
C LYS A 460 -7.03 18.77 30.00
N ALA A 461 -6.16 18.47 29.04
CA ALA A 461 -5.07 17.49 29.15
C ALA A 461 -5.54 16.06 29.46
N ALA A 462 -6.81 15.71 29.22
CA ALA A 462 -7.37 14.41 29.59
C ALA A 462 -6.62 13.26 28.92
N ASN A 463 -6.34 13.36 27.61
CA ASN A 463 -5.57 12.35 26.88
C ASN A 463 -4.11 12.27 27.34
N SER A 464 -3.52 13.40 27.71
CA SER A 464 -2.17 13.43 28.28
C SER A 464 -2.12 12.70 29.62
N VAL A 465 -3.13 12.90 30.47
CA VAL A 465 -3.27 12.17 31.75
C VAL A 465 -3.44 10.68 31.52
N ARG A 466 -4.30 10.26 30.56
CA ARG A 466 -4.48 8.85 30.18
C ARG A 466 -3.17 8.20 29.72
N PHE A 467 -2.44 8.86 28.81
CA PHE A 467 -1.15 8.36 28.31
C PHE A 467 -0.11 8.23 29.42
N LEU A 468 -0.13 9.15 30.38
CA LEU A 468 0.80 9.20 31.50
C LEU A 468 0.32 8.42 32.72
N ALA A 469 -0.78 7.67 32.65
CA ALA A 469 -1.28 6.87 33.78
C ALA A 469 -0.37 5.65 34.04
N PRO A 470 -0.37 5.07 35.25
CA PRO A 470 0.30 3.80 35.52
C PRO A 470 -0.30 2.66 34.68
N VAL A 471 0.55 1.76 34.18
CA VAL A 471 0.18 0.66 33.27
C VAL A 471 -0.81 -0.33 33.88
N VAL A 472 -0.81 -0.46 35.21
CA VAL A 472 -1.75 -1.34 35.95
C VAL A 472 -3.20 -0.92 35.72
N ASP A 473 -3.44 0.38 35.53
CA ASP A 473 -4.77 0.93 35.27
C ASP A 473 -5.14 0.85 33.78
N ALA A 474 -4.17 0.90 32.87
CA ALA A 474 -4.41 0.83 31.42
C ALA A 474 -4.82 -0.59 30.97
N VAL A 475 -4.19 -1.62 31.53
CA VAL A 475 -4.55 -3.03 31.27
C VAL A 475 -5.87 -3.39 31.96
N ALA A 476 -6.12 -2.90 33.17
CA ALA A 476 -7.40 -3.07 33.85
C ALA A 476 -8.55 -2.32 33.13
N ALA A 477 -8.29 -1.11 32.60
CA ALA A 477 -9.24 -0.37 31.77
C ALA A 477 -9.54 -1.10 30.46
N ALA A 478 -8.52 -1.66 29.79
CA ALA A 478 -8.70 -2.50 28.60
C ALA A 478 -9.46 -3.80 28.92
N ALA A 479 -9.18 -4.45 30.06
CA ALA A 479 -9.85 -5.67 30.52
C ALA A 479 -11.31 -5.43 30.94
N SER A 480 -11.63 -4.25 31.47
CA SER A 480 -13.02 -3.88 31.83
C SER A 480 -13.93 -3.65 30.61
N ILE A 481 -13.36 -3.50 29.41
CA ILE A 481 -14.10 -3.40 28.14
C ILE A 481 -14.42 -4.80 27.58
N THR A 482 -13.67 -5.83 27.97
CA THR A 482 -13.85 -7.22 27.50
C THR A 482 -14.88 -8.04 28.27
N GLU A 483 -15.36 -7.61 29.45
CA GLU A 483 -16.31 -8.37 30.29
C GLU A 483 -17.77 -8.45 29.77
N ILE A 484 -18.01 -8.28 28.47
CA ILE A 484 -19.35 -8.51 27.88
C ILE A 484 -19.49 -9.89 27.23
N ASN A 485 -18.41 -10.61 26.97
CA ASN A 485 -18.50 -12.01 26.54
C ASN A 485 -17.25 -12.72 27.03
N ASP A 486 -17.43 -13.71 27.91
CA ASP A 486 -16.73 -15.00 27.82
C ASP A 486 -17.31 -15.97 28.85
N ASN A 487 -18.00 -16.99 28.34
CA ASN A 487 -18.02 -18.31 28.94
C ASN A 487 -17.26 -19.21 27.95
N ASP A 488 -15.97 -19.44 28.14
CA ASP A 488 -15.40 -20.78 27.98
C ASP A 488 -13.99 -20.88 28.58
N ASP A 489 -13.76 -21.98 29.31
CA ASP A 489 -12.54 -22.26 30.06
C ASP A 489 -11.45 -22.86 29.15
N GLY A 490 -10.22 -22.33 29.22
CA GLY A 490 -9.07 -22.84 28.48
C GLY A 490 -7.74 -22.55 29.16
N ILE A 491 -7.35 -23.43 30.07
CA ILE A 491 -6.09 -23.45 30.85
C ILE A 491 -4.86 -23.48 29.94
N LEU A 492 -3.91 -22.53 30.10
CA LEU A 492 -2.47 -22.77 29.92
C LEU A 492 -1.63 -21.86 30.84
N SER A 493 -1.07 -22.44 31.89
CA SER A 493 -0.03 -21.83 32.73
C SER A 493 1.34 -21.96 32.07
N ALA A 494 2.02 -20.85 31.79
CA ALA A 494 3.43 -20.84 31.42
C ALA A 494 4.28 -20.20 32.54
N SER A 495 5.22 -20.98 33.03
CA SER A 495 6.16 -20.66 34.10
C SER A 495 7.16 -19.57 33.70
N ALA A 496 7.33 -18.58 34.59
CA ALA A 496 8.30 -17.51 34.47
C ALA A 496 9.74 -18.01 34.69
N SER A 497 10.61 -17.77 33.72
CA SER A 497 12.06 -17.76 33.89
C SER A 497 12.59 -16.34 33.66
N ALA A 498 13.33 -15.81 34.63
CA ALA A 498 13.84 -14.45 34.67
C ALA A 498 14.85 -14.16 33.53
N SER A 499 14.57 -13.14 32.72
CA SER A 499 15.56 -12.48 31.85
C SER A 499 15.12 -11.03 31.61
N VAL A 500 16.03 -10.07 31.83
CA VAL A 500 15.98 -8.63 31.51
C VAL A 500 14.60 -7.96 31.64
N ALA A 501 14.38 -7.21 32.71
CA ALA A 501 13.12 -6.48 32.93
C ALA A 501 12.80 -5.54 31.74
N THR A 502 11.93 -5.99 30.85
CA THR A 502 11.33 -5.18 29.79
C THR A 502 10.58 -4.03 30.47
N PRO A 503 10.78 -2.76 30.04
CA PRO A 503 10.00 -1.66 30.58
C PRO A 503 8.51 -1.93 30.36
N ALA A 504 7.69 -1.59 31.36
CA ALA A 504 6.24 -1.74 31.25
C ALA A 504 5.71 -0.92 30.05
N PRO A 505 4.66 -1.40 29.35
CA PRO A 505 4.06 -0.70 28.22
C PRO A 505 3.74 0.77 28.52
N GLY A 506 3.83 1.64 27.52
CA GLY A 506 3.42 3.05 27.66
C GLY A 506 4.59 4.03 27.76
N PRO A 507 4.53 5.06 28.64
CA PRO A 507 5.47 6.18 28.61
C PRO A 507 6.93 5.75 28.83
N GLU A 508 7.17 4.77 29.70
CA GLU A 508 8.51 4.22 29.95
C GLU A 508 9.04 3.44 28.74
N ALA A 509 8.19 2.65 28.07
CA ALA A 509 8.54 1.93 26.85
C ALA A 509 8.86 2.90 25.69
N LEU A 510 8.10 4.00 25.56
CA LEU A 510 8.39 5.06 24.58
C LEU A 510 9.76 5.70 24.82
N HIS A 511 10.07 6.08 26.06
CA HIS A 511 11.40 6.61 26.41
C HIS A 511 12.52 5.61 26.08
N ALA A 512 12.35 4.35 26.47
CA ALA A 512 13.32 3.30 26.16
C ALA A 512 13.50 3.11 24.64
N MET A 513 12.44 3.31 23.85
CA MET A 513 12.49 3.22 22.39
C MET A 513 13.28 4.40 21.79
N ILE A 514 12.98 5.62 22.24
CA ILE A 514 13.73 6.83 21.83
C ILE A 514 15.22 6.68 22.11
N ALA A 515 15.59 6.08 23.25
CA ALA A 515 16.99 5.88 23.64
C ALA A 515 17.72 4.81 22.84
N ARG A 516 17.01 3.80 22.30
CA ARG A 516 17.62 2.64 21.63
C ARG A 516 17.53 2.67 20.11
N THR A 517 16.59 3.43 19.53
CA THR A 517 16.41 3.49 18.09
C THR A 517 17.58 4.21 17.40
N ASN A 518 18.00 3.68 16.26
CA ASN A 518 18.99 4.31 15.38
C ASN A 518 18.33 5.19 14.30
N ASP A 519 16.99 5.22 14.22
CA ASP A 519 16.25 6.09 13.31
C ASP A 519 16.02 7.46 13.97
N PRO A 520 16.70 8.53 13.51
CA PRO A 520 16.55 9.85 14.10
C PRO A 520 15.12 10.41 13.90
N ALA A 521 14.44 10.08 12.80
CA ALA A 521 13.09 10.56 12.55
C ALA A 521 12.11 9.97 13.58
N LEU A 522 12.23 8.66 13.85
CA LEU A 522 11.42 7.97 14.86
C LEU A 522 11.69 8.50 16.27
N ALA A 523 12.96 8.70 16.65
CA ALA A 523 13.34 9.25 17.96
C ALA A 523 12.78 10.66 18.18
N MET A 524 12.90 11.52 17.16
CA MET A 524 12.41 12.90 17.22
C MET A 524 10.89 12.91 17.30
N GLU A 525 10.19 12.13 16.47
CA GLU A 525 8.74 12.05 16.47
C GLU A 525 8.19 11.49 17.79
N GLY A 526 8.87 10.49 18.38
CA GLY A 526 8.58 9.99 19.73
C GLY A 526 8.75 11.07 20.79
N THR A 527 9.83 11.86 20.72
CA THR A 527 10.07 12.95 21.66
C THR A 527 9.00 14.05 21.58
N ARG A 528 8.43 14.29 20.40
CA ARG A 528 7.33 15.26 20.23
C ARG A 528 6.05 14.87 20.97
N VAL A 529 5.86 13.60 21.30
CA VAL A 529 4.76 13.16 22.20
C VAL A 529 4.89 13.86 23.55
N TRP A 530 6.10 13.92 24.12
CA TRP A 530 6.37 14.62 25.37
C TRP A 530 6.09 16.12 25.25
N ALA A 531 6.60 16.76 24.19
CA ALA A 531 6.38 18.19 23.97
C ALA A 531 4.89 18.54 23.85
N ALA A 532 4.11 17.70 23.16
CA ALA A 532 2.67 17.86 23.03
C ALA A 532 1.94 17.66 24.37
N ALA A 533 2.29 16.61 25.14
CA ALA A 533 1.70 16.35 26.45
C ALA A 533 2.00 17.48 27.46
N ILE A 534 3.24 17.99 27.49
CA ILE A 534 3.64 19.13 28.33
C ILE A 534 2.82 20.36 27.98
N ARG A 535 2.66 20.67 26.68
CA ARG A 535 1.87 21.82 26.23
C ARG A 535 0.41 21.70 26.67
N ALA A 536 -0.20 20.53 26.53
CA ALA A 536 -1.57 20.30 26.97
C ALA A 536 -1.71 20.45 28.48
N LEU A 537 -0.83 19.82 29.27
CA LEU A 537 -0.88 19.91 30.74
C LEU A 537 -0.64 21.34 31.23
N ALA A 538 0.23 22.11 30.58
CA ALA A 538 0.50 23.49 30.97
C ALA A 538 -0.69 24.44 30.72
N SER A 539 -1.68 24.02 29.93
CA SER A 539 -2.93 24.78 29.76
C SER A 539 -3.87 24.68 30.97
N VAL A 540 -3.54 23.81 31.94
CA VAL A 540 -4.27 23.63 33.20
C VAL A 540 -3.53 24.38 34.31
N PRO A 541 -4.15 25.40 34.94
CA PRO A 541 -3.54 26.05 36.10
C PRO A 541 -3.29 25.06 37.23
N LEU A 542 -2.06 25.01 37.78
CA LEU A 542 -1.71 24.06 38.85
C LEU A 542 -2.63 24.16 40.09
N ALA A 543 -3.13 25.37 40.37
CA ALA A 543 -4.03 25.64 41.49
C ALA A 543 -5.38 24.90 41.35
N THR A 544 -5.84 24.69 40.12
CA THR A 544 -7.12 24.01 39.81
C THR A 544 -6.92 22.60 39.25
N ALA A 545 -5.66 22.19 39.02
CA ALA A 545 -5.33 20.86 38.52
C ALA A 545 -5.85 19.75 39.47
N THR A 546 -6.35 18.68 38.87
CA THR A 546 -6.69 17.44 39.58
C THR A 546 -5.44 16.72 40.07
N ALA A 547 -5.60 15.74 40.98
CA ALA A 547 -4.49 14.90 41.42
C ALA A 547 -3.83 14.16 40.24
N ALA A 548 -4.62 13.65 39.30
CA ALA A 548 -4.13 12.95 38.12
C ALA A 548 -3.31 13.86 37.19
N GLN A 549 -3.76 15.11 36.98
CA GLN A 549 -3.00 16.11 36.21
C GLN A 549 -1.67 16.48 36.89
N ARG A 550 -1.64 16.61 38.23
CA ARG A 550 -0.40 16.83 38.98
C ARG A 550 0.57 15.64 38.87
N THR A 551 0.06 14.42 38.97
CA THR A 551 0.88 13.20 38.77
C THR A 551 1.44 13.13 37.35
N ALA A 552 0.62 13.41 36.34
CA ALA A 552 1.05 13.49 34.95
C ALA A 552 2.14 14.56 34.73
N TRP A 553 1.98 15.74 35.33
CA TRP A 553 2.98 16.82 35.31
C TRP A 553 4.31 16.38 35.91
N SER A 554 4.29 15.67 37.05
CA SER A 554 5.49 15.13 37.68
C SER A 554 6.24 14.14 36.77
N ARG A 555 5.51 13.29 36.03
CA ARG A 555 6.11 12.31 35.09
C ARG A 555 6.82 12.98 33.92
N VAL A 556 6.20 13.99 33.30
CA VAL A 556 6.82 14.75 32.19
C VAL A 556 7.96 15.67 32.65
N SER A 557 8.05 15.95 33.96
CA SER A 557 9.15 16.70 34.56
C SER A 557 10.36 15.82 34.93
N SER A 558 10.31 14.52 34.63
CA SER A 558 11.38 13.59 34.98
C SER A 558 12.67 13.85 34.20
N ALA A 559 13.83 13.51 34.81
CA ALA A 559 15.14 13.66 34.18
C ALA A 559 15.26 12.95 32.81
N ARG A 560 14.51 11.86 32.62
CA ARG A 560 14.46 11.09 31.37
C ARG A 560 13.84 11.90 30.24
N VAL A 561 12.68 12.51 30.48
CA VAL A 561 12.00 13.37 29.50
C VAL A 561 12.81 14.62 29.20
N LEU A 562 13.43 15.22 30.22
CA LEU A 562 14.35 16.35 30.04
C LEU A 562 15.54 16.00 29.14
N ALA A 563 16.13 14.81 29.30
CA ALA A 563 17.20 14.33 28.46
C ALA A 563 16.75 14.11 27.00
N ASP A 564 15.54 13.57 26.79
CA ASP A 564 14.98 13.42 25.44
C ASP A 564 14.77 14.78 24.76
N LEU A 565 14.18 15.76 25.47
CA LEU A 565 13.99 17.12 24.95
C LEU A 565 15.32 17.81 24.64
N ALA A 566 16.33 17.67 25.51
CA ALA A 566 17.66 18.20 25.26
C ALA A 566 18.34 17.56 24.04
N ARG A 567 18.18 16.24 23.87
CA ARG A 567 18.66 15.50 22.69
C ARG A 567 17.95 15.96 21.42
N MET A 568 16.64 16.21 21.49
CA MET A 568 15.84 16.75 20.38
C MET A 568 16.36 18.12 19.90
N LEU A 569 16.80 18.99 20.80
CA LEU A 569 17.43 20.27 20.40
C LEU A 569 18.72 20.05 19.62
N VAL A 570 19.56 19.10 20.05
CA VAL A 570 20.85 18.81 19.41
C VAL A 570 20.67 18.11 18.07
N ALA A 571 19.93 17.00 18.04
CA ALA A 571 19.70 16.20 16.85
C ALA A 571 18.82 16.94 15.82
N GLY A 572 17.88 17.74 16.29
CA GLY A 572 16.96 18.52 15.47
C GLY A 572 17.44 19.91 15.09
N GLU A 573 18.71 20.28 15.33
CA GLU A 573 19.20 21.65 15.09
C GLU A 573 18.95 22.14 13.65
N GLN A 574 18.95 21.25 12.67
CA GLN A 574 18.68 21.57 11.26
C GLN A 574 17.20 21.79 10.96
N HIS A 575 16.31 21.40 11.88
CA HIS A 575 14.85 21.46 11.75
C HIS A 575 14.27 22.41 12.79
N ILE A 576 14.12 23.68 12.43
CA ILE A 576 13.75 24.74 13.38
C ILE A 576 12.44 24.50 14.12
N VAL A 577 11.50 23.75 13.52
CA VAL A 577 10.24 23.34 14.16
C VAL A 577 10.50 22.47 15.39
N LEU A 578 11.46 21.55 15.33
CA LEU A 578 11.80 20.64 16.42
C LEU A 578 12.51 21.39 17.55
N VAL A 579 13.39 22.33 17.19
CA VAL A 579 14.01 23.27 18.13
C VAL A 579 12.95 24.09 18.86
N ASN A 580 12.00 24.67 18.12
CA ASN A 580 10.91 25.46 18.70
C ASN A 580 10.04 24.64 19.65
N GLU A 581 9.61 23.44 19.25
CA GLU A 581 8.81 22.56 20.11
C GLU A 581 9.54 22.19 21.41
N GLY A 582 10.84 21.87 21.32
CA GLY A 582 11.68 21.57 22.49
C GLY A 582 11.86 22.77 23.42
N VAL A 583 12.16 23.95 22.85
CA VAL A 583 12.30 25.21 23.61
C VAL A 583 11.01 25.55 24.34
N VAL A 584 9.86 25.45 23.67
CA VAL A 584 8.55 25.73 24.27
C VAL A 584 8.28 24.73 25.40
N ALA A 585 8.47 23.43 25.18
CA ALA A 585 8.25 22.41 26.21
C ALA A 585 9.12 22.64 27.46
N LEU A 586 10.42 22.89 27.28
CA LEU A 586 11.34 23.19 28.38
C LEU A 586 10.99 24.49 29.10
N SER A 587 10.51 25.51 28.37
CA SER A 587 10.07 26.77 28.96
C SER A 587 8.85 26.57 29.86
N LEU A 588 7.88 25.76 29.42
CA LEU A 588 6.69 25.43 30.22
C LEU A 588 7.07 24.66 31.48
N LEU A 589 7.98 23.68 31.39
CA LEU A 589 8.49 22.95 32.55
C LEU A 589 9.24 23.86 33.54
N ALA A 590 10.02 24.81 33.03
CA ALA A 590 10.73 25.78 33.87
C ALA A 590 9.76 26.78 34.53
N ALA A 591 8.71 27.22 33.83
CA ALA A 591 7.74 28.18 34.34
C ALA A 591 6.80 27.60 35.41
N PHE A 592 6.34 26.36 35.21
CA PHE A 592 5.30 25.75 36.06
C PHE A 592 5.83 24.65 37.00
N GLY A 593 7.11 24.26 36.90
CA GLY A 593 7.72 23.21 37.72
C GLY A 593 8.14 23.64 39.14
N SER A 594 7.99 24.92 39.50
CA SER A 594 8.44 25.48 40.79
C SER A 594 7.44 25.30 41.94
N GLY A 595 6.39 24.48 41.78
CA GLY A 595 5.15 24.55 42.57
C GLY A 595 4.78 23.36 43.44
N SER A 596 5.72 22.55 43.93
CA SER A 596 5.39 21.47 44.89
C SER A 596 6.39 21.42 46.04
N GLY A 597 6.05 22.05 47.17
CA GLY A 597 6.82 21.90 48.41
C GLY A 597 6.71 23.06 49.41
N SER A 598 5.51 23.56 49.72
CA SER A 598 5.27 24.18 51.03
C SER A 598 4.58 23.15 51.90
N ASP A 599 5.39 22.37 52.61
CA ASP A 599 5.13 21.94 54.00
C ASP A 599 6.28 21.03 54.44
N GLY A 600 7.17 21.58 55.28
CA GLY A 600 8.01 20.79 56.20
C GLY A 600 9.42 20.43 55.73
N ASP A 601 10.39 21.10 56.36
CA ASP A 601 11.80 20.76 56.56
C ASP A 601 12.74 20.74 55.34
N GLY A 602 13.71 21.65 55.42
CA GLY A 602 14.69 21.94 54.39
C GLY A 602 15.79 20.89 54.32
N ASP A 603 15.99 20.41 53.10
CA ASP A 603 17.29 20.04 52.56
C ASP A 603 17.23 20.19 51.02
N GLY A 604 18.12 21.02 50.47
CA GLY A 604 18.59 20.93 49.07
C GLY A 604 17.57 21.13 47.94
N ASP A 605 17.26 22.40 47.65
CA ASP A 605 16.63 22.94 46.45
C ASP A 605 17.11 22.29 45.13
N SER A 606 16.30 21.41 44.53
CA SER A 606 16.43 21.03 43.11
C SER A 606 15.20 21.50 42.34
N SER A 607 15.08 22.82 42.17
CA SER A 607 14.07 23.42 41.27
C SER A 607 14.09 22.77 39.88
N SER A 608 12.93 22.70 39.21
CA SER A 608 12.83 22.19 37.82
C SER A 608 13.80 22.89 36.87
N ALA A 609 14.08 24.17 37.12
CA ALA A 609 15.09 24.95 36.41
C ALA A 609 16.50 24.36 36.50
N ALA A 610 16.94 23.88 37.68
CA ALA A 610 18.26 23.27 37.85
C ALA A 610 18.38 21.95 37.08
N ALA A 611 17.32 21.13 37.08
CA ALA A 611 17.28 19.88 36.33
C ALA A 611 17.34 20.12 34.81
N ILE A 612 16.61 21.14 34.32
CA ILE A 612 16.65 21.55 32.90
C ILE A 612 18.03 22.08 32.53
N ASP A 613 18.64 22.93 33.37
CA ASP A 613 19.99 23.46 33.14
C ASP A 613 21.01 22.31 33.04
N ALA A 614 20.94 21.33 33.95
CA ALA A 614 21.78 20.15 33.93
C ALA A 614 21.59 19.33 32.63
N ALA A 615 20.34 19.06 32.22
CA ALA A 615 20.05 18.29 31.01
C ALA A 615 20.57 18.99 29.74
N LEU A 616 20.39 20.31 29.62
CA LEU A 616 20.86 21.10 28.50
C LEU A 616 22.39 21.20 28.42
N MET A 617 23.08 21.00 29.54
CA MET A 617 24.53 21.01 29.63
C MET A 617 25.17 19.64 29.38
N GLN A 618 24.39 18.56 29.32
CA GLN A 618 24.92 17.23 29.01
C GLN A 618 25.38 17.15 27.54
N PRO A 619 26.63 16.72 27.27
CA PRO A 619 27.11 16.53 25.91
C PRO A 619 26.40 15.35 25.24
N GLN A 620 25.89 15.58 24.03
CA GLN A 620 25.28 14.57 23.17
C GLN A 620 26.21 14.30 21.99
N ALA A 621 26.29 13.04 21.55
CA ALA A 621 27.03 12.69 20.34
C ALA A 621 26.31 13.23 19.10
N VAL A 622 27.07 13.83 18.19
CA VAL A 622 26.58 14.32 16.89
C VAL A 622 27.43 13.68 15.80
N THR A 623 26.79 12.91 14.93
CA THR A 623 27.37 12.39 13.70
C THR A 623 27.12 13.39 12.58
N THR A 624 28.19 14.01 12.10
CA THR A 624 28.16 14.83 10.89
C THR A 624 28.65 14.01 9.72
N LYS A 625 27.74 13.68 8.79
CA LYS A 625 28.10 13.14 7.47
C LYS A 625 28.52 14.29 6.58
N ALA A 626 29.82 14.41 6.31
CA ALA A 626 30.36 15.34 5.32
C ALA A 626 30.82 14.53 4.10
N ARG A 627 30.32 14.90 2.92
CA ARG A 627 30.77 14.32 1.65
C ARG A 627 32.00 15.10 1.19
N VAL A 628 33.17 14.47 1.24
CA VAL A 628 34.43 15.04 0.72
C VAL A 628 34.97 14.07 -0.32
N GLU A 629 35.09 14.53 -1.56
CA GLU A 629 35.80 13.83 -2.65
C GLU A 629 35.50 12.32 -2.74
N ASP A 630 34.22 11.99 -2.95
CA ASP A 630 33.71 10.61 -3.11
C ASP A 630 33.98 9.61 -1.96
N ALA A 631 34.39 10.10 -0.79
CA ALA A 631 34.43 9.33 0.45
C ALA A 631 33.48 9.94 1.50
N GLU A 632 32.63 9.09 2.09
CA GLU A 632 31.89 9.47 3.30
C GLU A 632 32.84 9.43 4.49
N VAL A 633 33.16 10.60 5.06
CA VAL A 633 33.95 10.69 6.29
C VAL A 633 33.01 11.05 7.44
N GLU A 634 32.77 10.09 8.32
CA GLU A 634 32.06 10.35 9.59
C GLU A 634 33.04 10.93 10.61
N THR A 635 32.79 12.17 11.03
CA THR A 635 33.50 12.78 12.17
C THR A 635 32.54 12.88 13.35
N GLY A 636 32.89 12.26 14.47
CA GLY A 636 32.14 12.36 15.72
C GLY A 636 32.53 13.63 16.48
N SER A 637 31.55 14.48 16.78
CA SER A 637 31.71 15.61 17.71
C SER A 637 30.66 15.54 18.81
N THR A 638 30.90 16.16 19.97
CA THR A 638 29.88 16.30 21.01
C THR A 638 29.31 17.72 21.02
N ARG A 639 28.01 17.84 21.28
CA ARG A 639 27.28 19.11 21.33
C ARG A 639 26.26 19.08 22.45
N ARG A 640 26.05 20.22 23.11
CA ARG A 640 25.07 20.36 24.20
C ARG A 640 23.83 21.09 23.70
N GLY A 641 22.69 20.89 24.34
CA GLY A 641 21.48 21.67 24.07
C GLY A 641 21.71 23.17 24.28
N ALA A 642 22.55 23.54 25.26
CA ALA A 642 22.98 24.92 25.50
C ALA A 642 23.68 25.56 24.28
N ASP A 643 24.46 24.79 23.52
CA ASP A 643 25.17 25.29 22.34
C ASP A 643 24.21 25.56 21.16
N VAL A 644 23.08 24.84 21.10
CA VAL A 644 22.01 25.08 20.13
C VAL A 644 21.21 26.33 20.51
N LEU A 645 20.85 26.47 21.79
CA LEU A 645 20.16 27.68 22.29
C LEU A 645 20.99 28.93 22.04
N ALA A 646 22.29 28.87 22.27
CA ALA A 646 23.19 29.99 22.02
C ALA A 646 23.20 30.40 20.53
N ARG A 647 23.19 29.44 19.60
CA ARG A 647 23.08 29.69 18.16
C ARG A 647 21.72 30.23 17.73
N VAL A 648 20.63 29.81 18.37
CA VAL A 648 19.29 30.38 18.14
C VAL A 648 19.27 31.86 18.53
N LEU A 649 19.90 32.21 19.66
CA LEU A 649 19.96 33.57 20.19
C LEU A 649 20.93 34.48 19.45
N ALA A 650 21.99 33.91 18.88
CA ALA A 650 22.97 34.59 18.05
C ALA A 650 23.02 33.93 16.66
N PRO A 651 21.95 34.09 15.84
CA PRO A 651 21.90 33.47 14.53
C PRO A 651 22.99 34.05 13.64
N ARG A 652 23.56 33.22 12.78
CA ARG A 652 24.48 33.69 11.74
C ARG A 652 23.70 34.22 10.55
N ALA A 653 24.29 35.18 9.82
CA ALA A 653 23.64 35.79 8.66
C ALA A 653 23.22 34.77 7.58
N ASP A 654 23.94 33.66 7.46
CA ASP A 654 23.66 32.56 6.52
C ASP A 654 22.60 31.55 7.02
N ARG A 655 22.17 31.66 8.29
CA ARG A 655 21.11 30.82 8.88
C ARG A 655 20.21 31.67 9.79
N PRO A 656 19.28 32.44 9.20
CA PRO A 656 18.34 33.23 9.99
C PRO A 656 17.40 32.32 10.79
N VAL A 657 17.04 32.76 11.99
CA VAL A 657 16.09 32.07 12.87
C VAL A 657 14.85 32.95 13.05
N ALA A 658 13.66 32.35 12.98
CA ALA A 658 12.41 33.07 13.16
C ALA A 658 12.32 33.72 14.55
N ALA A 659 11.80 34.95 14.61
CA ALA A 659 11.77 35.76 15.82
C ALA A 659 11.00 35.08 16.98
N GLU A 660 9.95 34.29 16.69
CA GLU A 660 9.23 33.57 17.74
C GLU A 660 10.09 32.52 18.45
N VAL A 661 10.94 31.81 17.69
CA VAL A 661 11.83 30.78 18.22
C VAL A 661 12.91 31.41 19.10
N GLN A 662 13.42 32.58 18.69
CA GLN A 662 14.36 33.36 19.48
C GLN A 662 13.73 33.87 20.77
N ALA A 663 12.51 34.42 20.70
CA ALA A 663 11.76 34.88 21.87
C ALA A 663 11.50 33.74 22.87
N GLY A 664 11.18 32.55 22.37
CA GLY A 664 11.09 31.33 23.17
C GLY A 664 12.41 30.99 23.86
N ALA A 665 13.53 31.01 23.13
CA ALA A 665 14.85 30.72 23.69
C ALA A 665 15.28 31.75 24.76
N VAL A 666 14.99 33.04 24.54
CA VAL A 666 15.22 34.10 25.53
C VAL A 666 14.43 33.83 26.80
N THR A 667 13.15 33.44 26.65
CA THR A 667 12.26 33.12 27.77
C THR A 667 12.80 31.95 28.58
N LEU A 668 13.20 30.85 27.91
CA LEU A 668 13.81 29.71 28.56
C LEU A 668 15.06 30.11 29.37
N VAL A 669 16.00 30.83 28.74
CA VAL A 669 17.25 31.25 29.41
C VAL A 669 16.99 32.16 30.62
N ARG A 670 15.94 32.99 30.58
CA ARG A 670 15.52 33.81 31.73
C ARG A 670 14.95 32.97 32.86
N LEU A 671 14.15 31.95 32.55
CA LEU A 671 13.52 31.06 33.53
C LEU A 671 14.56 30.18 34.25
N LEU A 672 15.66 29.81 33.60
CA LEU A 672 16.77 29.05 34.19
C LEU A 672 17.66 29.87 35.15
N ASN A 673 17.13 30.96 35.71
CA ASN A 673 17.82 32.00 36.50
C ASN A 673 19.10 31.55 37.23
N GLY A 674 20.27 31.92 36.68
CA GLY A 674 21.59 31.66 37.30
C GLY A 674 22.30 30.37 36.86
N GLY A 675 21.68 29.57 36.00
CA GLY A 675 22.23 28.31 35.48
C GLY A 675 23.41 28.47 34.50
N ALA A 676 24.15 27.38 34.29
CA ALA A 676 25.31 27.34 33.40
C ALA A 676 24.96 27.62 31.93
N VAL A 677 23.74 27.28 31.50
CA VAL A 677 23.22 27.56 30.15
C VAL A 677 23.24 29.06 29.86
N ARG A 678 22.88 29.91 30.85
CA ARG A 678 22.90 31.37 30.70
C ARG A 678 24.31 31.88 30.41
N GLY A 679 25.31 31.31 31.07
CA GLY A 679 26.72 31.64 30.83
C GLY A 679 27.18 31.27 29.41
N VAL A 680 26.75 30.12 28.88
CA VAL A 680 27.04 29.70 27.50
C VAL A 680 26.41 30.67 26.50
N CYS A 681 25.12 30.97 26.66
CA CYS A 681 24.39 31.86 25.76
C CYS A 681 24.94 33.30 25.80
N ALA A 682 25.26 33.82 26.99
CA ALA A 682 25.81 35.16 27.13
C ALA A 682 27.18 35.32 26.45
N ARG A 683 28.04 34.30 26.50
CA ARG A 683 29.34 34.31 25.81
C ARG A 683 29.17 34.34 24.29
N GLU A 684 28.30 33.52 23.74
CA GLU A 684 28.04 33.49 22.29
C GLU A 684 27.41 34.78 21.78
N ILE A 685 26.45 35.35 22.50
CA ILE A 685 25.87 36.67 22.16
C ILE A 685 26.95 37.75 22.18
N ALA A 686 27.88 37.71 23.15
CA ALA A 686 28.99 38.67 23.22
C ALA A 686 29.97 38.51 22.04
N LEU A 687 30.23 37.27 21.59
CA LEU A 687 31.08 36.98 20.43
C LEU A 687 30.44 37.41 19.11
N ALA A 688 29.12 37.41 19.01
CA ALA A 688 28.37 37.83 17.82
C ALA A 688 28.31 39.36 17.61
N GLY A 689 28.85 40.17 18.52
CA GLY A 689 28.97 41.63 18.35
C GLY A 689 27.64 42.41 18.45
N ASP A 690 27.56 43.56 17.79
CA ASP A 690 26.42 44.49 17.92
C ASP A 690 25.15 44.01 17.18
N GLU A 691 25.29 43.22 16.13
CA GLU A 691 24.16 42.60 15.42
C GLU A 691 23.43 41.56 16.31
N GLY A 692 24.17 40.69 17.00
CA GLY A 692 23.59 39.72 17.95
C GLY A 692 22.89 40.38 19.15
N ARG A 693 23.43 41.52 19.64
CA ARG A 693 22.83 42.29 20.74
C ARG A 693 21.53 43.00 20.35
N SER A 694 21.44 43.52 19.13
CA SER A 694 20.22 44.16 18.61
C SER A 694 19.08 43.16 18.42
N VAL A 695 19.38 41.99 17.83
CA VAL A 695 18.39 40.92 17.58
C VAL A 695 17.89 40.30 18.89
N ALA A 696 18.78 40.02 19.84
CA ALA A 696 18.40 39.49 21.16
C ALA A 696 17.59 40.51 21.98
N ALA A 697 17.87 41.81 21.86
CA ALA A 697 17.10 42.88 22.50
C ALA A 697 15.69 43.02 21.91
N GLY A 698 15.55 42.95 20.58
CA GLY A 698 14.24 42.98 19.90
C GLY A 698 13.37 41.76 20.22
N ALA A 699 13.96 40.56 20.28
CA ALA A 699 13.24 39.35 20.70
C ALA A 699 12.83 39.40 22.18
N ALA A 700 13.65 39.99 23.04
CA ALA A 700 13.35 40.23 24.45
C ALA A 700 12.17 41.18 24.66
N GLU A 701 12.03 42.20 23.81
CA GLU A 701 10.92 43.16 23.83
C GLU A 701 9.62 42.51 23.31
N LEU A 702 9.71 41.70 22.26
CA LEU A 702 8.60 40.87 21.75
C LEU A 702 8.10 39.84 22.78
N ALA A 703 8.99 39.19 23.53
CA ALA A 703 8.62 38.25 24.58
C ALA A 703 7.87 38.94 25.74
N VAL A 704 8.27 40.17 26.09
CA VAL A 704 7.60 41.01 27.10
C VAL A 704 6.23 41.48 26.59
N LEU A 705 6.13 41.85 25.30
CA LEU A 705 4.86 42.23 24.67
C LEU A 705 3.89 41.04 24.55
N ALA A 706 4.38 39.84 24.25
CA ALA A 706 3.56 38.62 24.17
C ALA A 706 3.01 38.22 25.55
N THR A 707 3.84 38.28 26.60
CA THR A 707 3.39 38.03 27.98
C THR A 707 2.50 39.15 28.55
N ALA A 708 2.63 40.39 28.05
CA ALA A 708 1.73 41.48 28.42
C ALA A 708 0.35 41.36 27.74
N LYS A 709 0.28 40.82 26.53
CA LYS A 709 -0.97 40.65 25.75
C LYS A 709 -1.88 39.54 26.32
N ASP A 710 -1.30 38.48 26.89
CA ASP A 710 -2.07 37.46 27.63
C ASP A 710 -2.65 38.01 28.94
N LYS A 711 -1.90 38.85 29.66
CA LYS A 711 -2.38 39.48 30.90
C LYS A 711 -3.50 40.51 30.69
N THR A 712 -3.56 41.17 29.54
CA THR A 712 -4.71 42.04 29.20
C THR A 712 -5.95 41.26 28.80
N THR A 713 -5.81 40.01 28.35
CA THR A 713 -6.95 39.14 28.03
C THR A 713 -7.52 38.49 29.30
N GLU A 714 -6.67 38.15 30.29
CA GLU A 714 -7.09 37.74 31.65
C GLU A 714 -7.70 38.88 32.48
N ALA A 715 -7.42 40.14 32.16
CA ALA A 715 -8.04 41.30 32.82
C ALA A 715 -9.35 41.76 32.14
N GLN A 716 -9.76 41.12 31.04
CA GLN A 716 -11.01 41.39 30.31
C GLN A 716 -11.99 40.21 30.27
N GLN A 717 -11.69 39.12 30.98
CA GLN A 717 -12.66 38.09 31.43
C GLN A 717 -12.83 38.21 32.95
#